data_AF-A0A651GCX9-F1
#
_entry.id   AF-A0A651GCX9-F1
#
_cell.length_a   1.000
_cell.length_b   1.000
_cell.length_c   1.000
_cell.angle_alpha   90.00
_cell.angle_beta   90.00
_cell.angle_gamma   90.00
#
_symmetry.space_group_name_H-M   'P 1'
#
loop_
_entity.id
_entity.type
_entity.pdbx_description
1 polymer ?
#
loop_
_entity_poly.entity_id
_entity_poly.type
_entity_poly.pdbx_seq_one_letter_code
_entity_poly.pdbx_strand_id
1 'polypeptide(L)'
;MKQSLLIYFLFIAFSAFFLSQQTFAQVNTIDFNDLSNNIDLGREYSRDGFTFAINIPDGPPGTPVIVSRNDGSGFEGTACLYDNNLAEGALTQWTITRNDGSGFQFRGIFLQEAGVGASTSGTIQGFKNGNPVGPAKPIQFNSSIAGLKDFAGDPDFFDVDEIQIKAEDINFFLDHFTYGPPFSPVEATVSFEDATYVFDGTERTIEITGTLPDGASVAYQNNTRTNVGTQEATATITGDNFNTLVLTADLTITPADVIGITFEDGNFVFDGTEKSIGITGTLPAGTSVSYQNNTRTNVGTQQATATISGDNFNDLILTAELSITPATVTEISFEDASFVFDGTEKSIEITGTLPAGTSVSYQNNTRTNVGTQQATARITGENFDELLLTAELEITPAPEPSEVILLTPTDEEMDVELIPELTWGAADGADTYELQLSENSDFSDPVIDEQGLSETEFQITSPLDVSTLYYWQVRGVNSGGPGEWSEAFTFTTVPEVPQVVILESPDDGAVNQSLSAELTWQPSERAETYTLTLSENKDLTDPVIEAVSLEQTSFTPDKPLNRESTYYWAVIAVNPGGQSEDSEVWSFTTVPEASEVVILLTPANEAMDVVLTPQLTWNPATGADTYELQLSENADFTDPVIDEGGLEETEFRITDALEVSTLYYWQVRGVNPGGPGEWSEPFTFTTRVLPEAGDGRVLVSNQSSVYIFSGADFGLADAAYSIRIESVSGGGTLSAEEDDELTIAQINSDALTYEPAPGQHGYGFAFFEFTVLDDAGLESEQAYTMSIDLAASSVELTGGKGWRFLTSPSIGNTFGDFLSPITVQGVPGSANPGARDASLYILNQDEYRWELPDAMSDEIDPGKGFIVFGFEDDMPATLTSGQNWLPLDGEYGYEGLFYDPDQGPEGNSHFLLANPHPISLDFCEFFAQAVAENI
;
A
#
# COMPACT_ATOMS: atom_id res chain seq x y z
N MET A 1 56.13 -82.62 15.36
CA MET A 1 57.06 -83.53 16.05
C MET A 1 56.87 -84.90 15.40
N LYS A 2 57.95 -85.41 14.78
CA LYS A 2 58.19 -86.82 14.43
C LYS A 2 57.20 -87.49 13.44
N GLN A 3 57.67 -87.88 12.25
CA GLN A 3 58.20 -89.24 11.97
C GLN A 3 57.05 -90.27 11.88
N SER A 4 57.05 -91.27 11.01
CA SER A 4 58.12 -91.73 10.15
C SER A 4 57.51 -92.51 9.00
N LEU A 5 57.85 -92.07 7.80
CA LEU A 5 58.20 -92.96 6.73
C LEU A 5 59.39 -93.83 7.17
N LEU A 6 59.47 -95.03 6.60
CA LEU A 6 60.67 -95.82 6.30
C LEU A 6 61.15 -96.91 7.30
N ILE A 7 61.40 -98.09 6.71
CA ILE A 7 62.44 -99.12 6.97
C ILE A 7 62.02 -100.34 7.82
N TYR A 8 62.25 -101.63 7.52
CA TYR A 8 62.89 -102.49 6.48
C TYR A 8 62.37 -103.94 6.77
N PHE A 9 61.98 -104.81 5.82
CA PHE A 9 62.77 -105.82 5.07
C PHE A 9 63.42 -107.00 5.87
N LEU A 10 63.29 -108.23 5.29
CA LEU A 10 63.94 -109.54 5.55
C LEU A 10 63.31 -110.44 6.65
N PHE A 11 63.17 -111.79 6.60
CA PHE A 11 63.67 -112.87 5.73
C PHE A 11 62.94 -114.22 5.98
N ILE A 12 62.55 -114.92 4.91
CA ILE A 12 62.87 -116.33 4.53
C ILE A 12 62.47 -117.54 5.41
N ALA A 13 61.58 -118.37 4.81
CA ALA A 13 61.59 -119.83 4.56
C ALA A 13 62.04 -120.91 5.58
N PHE A 14 61.49 -122.12 5.32
CA PHE A 14 61.99 -123.49 5.58
C PHE A 14 61.33 -124.36 6.67
N SER A 15 60.31 -125.12 6.21
CA SER A 15 60.07 -126.57 6.33
C SER A 15 60.69 -127.44 7.44
N ALA A 16 59.81 -128.28 8.00
CA ALA A 16 59.91 -129.74 8.19
C ALA A 16 60.87 -130.34 9.25
N PHE A 17 60.42 -131.52 9.72
CA PHE A 17 61.13 -132.62 10.37
C PHE A 17 61.30 -132.62 11.90
N PHE A 18 60.72 -133.65 12.54
CA PHE A 18 61.32 -134.64 13.47
C PHE A 18 60.14 -135.40 14.15
N LEU A 19 59.66 -136.55 13.69
CA LEU A 19 60.15 -137.95 13.74
C LEU A 19 60.54 -138.55 15.12
N SER A 20 59.65 -139.42 15.61
CA SER A 20 59.91 -140.79 16.14
C SER A 20 60.50 -140.98 17.56
N GLN A 21 60.21 -142.03 18.34
CA GLN A 21 59.79 -143.41 18.05
C GLN A 21 58.91 -144.00 19.19
N GLN A 22 58.00 -144.94 18.86
CA GLN A 22 57.46 -145.93 19.81
C GLN A 22 57.91 -147.34 19.38
N THR A 23 58.44 -148.11 20.32
CA THR A 23 58.75 -149.54 20.20
C THR A 23 57.48 -150.37 20.39
N PHE A 24 57.09 -151.20 19.40
CA PHE A 24 55.92 -152.08 19.48
C PHE A 24 56.21 -153.37 20.26
N ALA A 25 55.25 -153.82 21.09
CA ALA A 25 55.31 -155.07 21.85
C ALA A 25 55.12 -156.31 20.95
N GLN A 26 55.91 -157.37 21.19
CA GLN A 26 56.00 -158.58 20.36
C GLN A 26 54.80 -159.53 20.56
N VAL A 27 54.20 -160.00 19.47
CA VAL A 27 53.12 -161.01 19.44
C VAL A 27 53.72 -162.36 19.03
N ASN A 28 53.39 -163.43 19.74
CA ASN A 28 53.87 -164.79 19.48
C ASN A 28 52.72 -165.71 19.01
N THR A 29 53.01 -166.63 18.10
CA THR A 29 52.06 -167.62 17.54
C THR A 29 52.56 -169.04 17.79
N ILE A 30 51.66 -169.97 18.12
CA ILE A 30 51.94 -171.41 18.21
C ILE A 30 51.09 -172.14 17.19
N ASP A 31 51.72 -172.93 16.32
CA ASP A 31 51.09 -173.79 15.31
C ASP A 31 51.58 -175.25 15.42
N PHE A 32 51.03 -176.17 14.61
CA PHE A 32 51.34 -177.61 14.68
C PHE A 32 51.86 -178.20 13.36
N ASN A 33 52.38 -177.35 12.47
CA ASN A 33 52.67 -177.70 11.08
C ASN A 33 53.80 -178.72 10.87
N ASP A 34 54.75 -178.80 11.80
CA ASP A 34 55.98 -179.60 11.70
C ASP A 34 55.86 -181.03 12.26
N LEU A 35 54.74 -181.41 12.87
CA LEU A 35 54.48 -182.79 13.27
C LEU A 35 54.41 -183.69 12.02
N SER A 36 54.94 -184.92 12.05
CA SER A 36 55.00 -185.80 10.87
C SER A 36 54.19 -187.10 11.04
N ASN A 37 53.34 -187.42 10.06
CA ASN A 37 52.40 -188.55 9.99
C ASN A 37 51.22 -188.48 10.98
N ASN A 38 50.10 -189.16 10.69
CA ASN A 38 48.95 -189.29 11.61
C ASN A 38 49.38 -190.09 12.85
N ILE A 39 49.77 -189.36 13.90
CA ILE A 39 50.15 -189.89 15.20
C ILE A 39 49.05 -189.53 16.19
N ASP A 40 48.67 -190.54 16.99
CA ASP A 40 47.84 -190.40 18.17
C ASP A 40 48.67 -189.78 19.30
N LEU A 41 48.40 -188.51 19.66
CA LEU A 41 49.20 -187.70 20.59
C LEU A 41 48.79 -187.89 22.06
N GLY A 42 47.80 -188.75 22.32
CA GLY A 42 47.28 -188.99 23.68
C GLY A 42 46.26 -187.93 24.11
N ARG A 43 46.00 -187.81 25.41
CA ARG A 43 45.00 -186.86 25.95
C ARG A 43 45.54 -185.45 26.19
N GLU A 44 46.86 -185.29 26.21
CA GLU A 44 47.51 -184.01 26.43
C GLU A 44 48.71 -183.90 25.50
N TYR A 45 48.89 -182.74 24.89
CA TYR A 45 50.01 -182.45 24.01
C TYR A 45 50.62 -181.10 24.39
N SER A 46 51.93 -181.06 24.66
CA SER A 46 52.63 -179.83 25.03
C SER A 46 53.50 -179.32 23.89
N ARG A 47 53.45 -178.01 23.64
CA ARG A 47 54.26 -177.31 22.64
C ARG A 47 54.53 -175.86 23.04
N ASP A 48 55.74 -175.37 22.78
CA ASP A 48 56.14 -173.95 22.89
C ASP A 48 55.76 -173.28 24.22
N GLY A 49 55.83 -174.07 25.30
CA GLY A 49 55.54 -173.65 26.67
C GLY A 49 54.05 -173.72 27.05
N PHE A 50 53.20 -174.31 26.23
CA PHE A 50 51.79 -174.56 26.53
C PHE A 50 51.46 -176.05 26.50
N THR A 51 50.40 -176.44 27.20
CA THR A 51 49.79 -177.77 27.16
C THR A 51 48.36 -177.65 26.68
N PHE A 52 48.02 -178.44 25.66
CA PHE A 52 46.70 -178.59 25.08
C PHE A 52 46.14 -179.93 25.54
N ALA A 53 45.13 -179.87 26.40
CA ALA A 53 44.57 -181.04 27.08
C ALA A 53 43.09 -181.21 26.76
N ILE A 54 42.68 -182.46 26.54
CA ILE A 54 41.28 -182.85 26.40
C ILE A 54 40.77 -183.56 27.65
N ASN A 55 39.61 -183.14 28.15
CA ASN A 55 39.05 -183.65 29.40
C ASN A 55 37.78 -184.47 29.11
N ILE A 56 37.84 -185.79 29.31
CA ILE A 56 36.73 -186.74 29.06
C ILE A 56 36.06 -187.13 30.40
N PRO A 57 34.72 -187.11 30.51
CA PRO A 57 33.99 -187.58 31.70
C PRO A 57 34.03 -189.12 31.87
N ASP A 58 34.07 -189.65 33.10
CA ASP A 58 34.21 -191.10 33.40
C ASP A 58 33.05 -192.00 32.93
N GLY A 59 33.30 -193.02 32.06
CA GLY A 59 32.37 -194.10 31.63
C GLY A 59 32.99 -195.18 30.70
N PRO A 60 32.46 -196.43 30.58
CA PRO A 60 33.17 -197.61 30.02
C PRO A 60 33.29 -197.64 28.46
N PRO A 61 34.18 -198.48 27.87
CA PRO A 61 34.94 -198.11 26.68
C PRO A 61 34.22 -198.40 25.35
N GLY A 62 34.03 -197.35 24.56
CA GLY A 62 34.02 -197.42 23.10
C GLY A 62 35.06 -196.41 22.59
N THR A 63 36.11 -196.91 21.90
CA THR A 63 37.23 -196.16 21.27
C THR A 63 37.95 -195.10 22.13
N PRO A 64 39.29 -195.19 22.34
CA PRO A 64 40.02 -194.15 23.07
C PRO A 64 39.91 -192.80 22.36
N VAL A 65 39.29 -191.81 23.03
CA VAL A 65 39.31 -190.41 22.58
C VAL A 65 40.66 -189.80 22.97
N ILE A 66 41.34 -189.24 21.98
CA ILE A 66 42.68 -188.70 22.04
C ILE A 66 42.78 -187.49 21.11
N VAL A 67 43.73 -186.61 21.41
CA VAL A 67 44.17 -185.60 20.46
C VAL A 67 45.00 -186.33 19.41
N SER A 68 44.59 -186.22 18.16
CA SER A 68 45.32 -186.71 17.02
C SER A 68 45.65 -185.51 16.12
N ARG A 69 46.70 -185.66 15.31
CA ARG A 69 46.96 -184.70 14.24
C ARG A 69 46.02 -184.97 13.07
N ASN A 70 45.50 -183.91 12.46
CA ASN A 70 44.80 -183.99 11.18
C ASN A 70 45.54 -183.13 10.13
N ASP A 71 45.94 -183.77 9.04
CA ASP A 71 46.55 -183.11 7.88
C ASP A 71 45.50 -182.58 6.92
N GLY A 72 45.65 -181.33 6.47
CA GLY A 72 44.81 -180.77 5.41
C GLY A 72 43.51 -180.12 5.88
N SER A 73 43.19 -180.20 7.18
CA SER A 73 41.97 -179.63 7.76
C SER A 73 42.20 -178.39 8.62
N GLY A 74 43.47 -178.01 8.85
CA GLY A 74 43.84 -176.75 9.47
C GLY A 74 43.66 -175.55 8.54
N PHE A 75 44.00 -174.36 9.02
CA PHE A 75 43.87 -173.12 8.26
C PHE A 75 44.67 -173.16 6.95
N GLU A 76 43.99 -173.01 5.80
CA GLU A 76 44.61 -173.15 4.47
C GLU A 76 45.25 -174.53 4.19
N GLY A 77 44.78 -175.58 4.88
CA GLY A 77 45.24 -176.96 4.67
C GLY A 77 46.46 -177.37 5.49
N THR A 78 46.82 -176.56 6.49
CA THR A 78 47.85 -176.85 7.49
C THR A 78 47.49 -178.02 8.39
N ALA A 79 48.47 -178.47 9.17
CA ALA A 79 48.24 -179.48 10.18
C ALA A 79 47.64 -178.85 11.44
N CYS A 80 46.58 -179.47 11.94
CA CYS A 80 45.87 -179.04 13.15
C CYS A 80 45.79 -180.18 14.16
N LEU A 81 45.54 -179.81 15.41
CA LEU A 81 45.10 -180.77 16.42
C LEU A 81 43.59 -180.96 16.28
N TYR A 82 43.15 -182.21 16.32
CA TYR A 82 41.74 -182.56 16.37
C TYR A 82 41.55 -183.72 17.33
N ASP A 83 40.44 -183.75 18.05
CA ASP A 83 40.09 -184.92 18.84
C ASP A 83 39.34 -185.93 17.99
N ASN A 84 39.73 -187.21 18.06
CA ASN A 84 39.09 -188.26 17.26
C ASN A 84 37.72 -188.70 17.78
N ASN A 85 37.05 -187.87 18.58
CA ASN A 85 35.77 -188.20 19.17
C ASN A 85 34.65 -188.15 18.11
N LEU A 86 34.01 -189.30 17.86
CA LEU A 86 32.79 -189.38 17.05
C LEU A 86 31.55 -189.69 17.89
N ALA A 87 31.71 -189.80 19.23
CA ALA A 87 30.61 -190.08 20.13
C ALA A 87 30.04 -188.78 20.71
N GLU A 88 28.78 -188.51 20.38
CA GLU A 88 28.06 -187.31 20.81
C GLU A 88 28.06 -187.19 22.35
N GLY A 89 28.69 -186.12 22.85
CA GLY A 89 28.76 -185.75 24.26
C GLY A 89 29.95 -186.32 25.03
N ALA A 90 30.86 -187.05 24.37
CA ALA A 90 31.97 -187.71 25.06
C ALA A 90 33.13 -186.76 25.41
N LEU A 91 33.28 -185.62 24.72
CA LEU A 91 34.28 -184.61 25.05
C LEU A 91 33.60 -183.25 25.25
N THR A 92 33.80 -182.62 26.41
CA THR A 92 33.08 -181.37 26.75
C THR A 92 34.01 -180.20 27.05
N GLN A 93 35.31 -180.44 27.19
CA GLN A 93 36.27 -179.39 27.50
C GLN A 93 37.65 -179.62 26.85
N TRP A 94 38.16 -178.55 26.25
CA TRP A 94 39.56 -178.35 25.89
C TRP A 94 40.18 -177.30 26.79
N THR A 95 41.42 -177.55 27.24
CA THR A 95 42.15 -176.63 28.11
C THR A 95 43.52 -176.32 27.51
N ILE A 96 43.88 -175.04 27.47
CA ILE A 96 45.18 -174.54 27.02
C ILE A 96 45.81 -173.82 28.19
N THR A 97 46.86 -174.39 28.76
CA THR A 97 47.52 -173.85 29.97
C THR A 97 48.96 -173.50 29.68
N ARG A 98 49.45 -172.38 30.22
CA ARG A 98 50.88 -172.04 30.18
C ARG A 98 51.63 -172.91 31.18
N ASN A 99 52.62 -173.69 30.71
CA ASN A 99 53.27 -174.74 31.49
C ASN A 99 54.04 -174.24 32.72
N ASP A 100 54.48 -172.99 32.71
CA ASP A 100 55.21 -172.36 33.83
C ASP A 100 54.32 -171.55 34.77
N GLY A 101 53.02 -171.47 34.50
CA GLY A 101 52.04 -170.68 35.27
C GLY A 101 52.17 -169.16 35.11
N SER A 102 53.02 -168.67 34.20
CA SER A 102 53.15 -167.23 33.96
C SER A 102 51.95 -166.65 33.22
N GLY A 103 51.70 -165.36 33.46
CA GLY A 103 50.67 -164.60 32.78
C GLY A 103 51.03 -164.22 31.35
N PHE A 104 50.04 -164.26 30.49
CA PHE A 104 50.11 -163.76 29.13
C PHE A 104 48.82 -163.05 28.77
N GLN A 105 48.92 -162.11 27.84
CA GLN A 105 47.74 -161.61 27.14
C GLN A 105 47.33 -162.67 26.12
N PHE A 106 46.14 -163.26 26.26
CA PHE A 106 45.57 -164.11 25.22
C PHE A 106 45.01 -163.21 24.11
N ARG A 107 45.54 -163.36 22.90
CA ARG A 107 45.23 -162.45 21.79
C ARG A 107 44.34 -163.10 20.74
N GLY A 108 44.46 -164.40 20.49
CA GLY A 108 43.53 -165.07 19.59
C GLY A 108 43.78 -166.55 19.38
N ILE A 109 42.82 -167.25 18.76
CA ILE A 109 42.88 -168.69 18.46
C ILE A 109 42.12 -169.02 17.19
N PHE A 110 42.60 -169.99 16.41
CA PHE A 110 41.91 -170.55 15.26
C PHE A 110 41.24 -171.88 15.64
N LEU A 111 39.91 -171.95 15.48
CA LEU A 111 39.08 -173.14 15.71
C LEU A 111 38.10 -173.34 14.56
N GLN A 112 37.88 -174.59 14.13
CA GLN A 112 36.87 -174.94 13.11
C GLN A 112 36.25 -176.32 13.39
N GLU A 113 34.94 -176.52 13.22
CA GLU A 113 34.32 -177.82 13.55
C GLU A 113 34.83 -178.96 12.65
N ALA A 114 34.90 -180.18 13.19
CA ALA A 114 35.53 -181.33 12.54
C ALA A 114 34.56 -182.45 12.08
N GLY A 115 33.24 -182.26 12.18
CA GLY A 115 32.27 -183.14 11.51
C GLY A 115 30.91 -183.32 12.19
N VAL A 116 30.07 -184.17 11.56
CA VAL A 116 28.65 -184.34 11.87
C VAL A 116 28.45 -184.96 13.25
N GLY A 117 27.87 -184.18 14.17
CA GLY A 117 27.60 -184.56 15.57
C GLY A 117 28.21 -183.58 16.58
N ALA A 118 29.25 -182.84 16.19
CA ALA A 118 29.94 -181.87 17.04
C ALA A 118 29.10 -180.60 17.29
N SER A 119 29.30 -179.97 18.45
CA SER A 119 28.75 -178.63 18.71
C SER A 119 29.35 -177.62 17.75
N THR A 120 28.51 -176.76 17.16
CA THR A 120 28.98 -175.69 16.25
C THR A 120 29.56 -174.47 16.99
N SER A 121 29.36 -174.41 18.31
CA SER A 121 29.80 -173.33 19.20
C SER A 121 29.91 -173.78 20.66
N GLY A 122 30.53 -172.95 21.48
CA GLY A 122 30.70 -173.16 22.91
C GLY A 122 31.00 -171.85 23.64
N THR A 123 31.73 -171.94 24.75
CA THR A 123 32.24 -170.77 25.48
C THR A 123 33.74 -170.84 25.69
N ILE A 124 34.40 -169.69 25.66
CA ILE A 124 35.82 -169.50 25.98
C ILE A 124 35.95 -168.58 27.19
N GLN A 125 36.85 -168.91 28.10
CA GLN A 125 37.07 -168.10 29.30
C GLN A 125 38.54 -168.13 29.71
N GLY A 126 39.06 -166.94 30.05
CA GLY A 126 40.39 -166.75 30.58
C GLY A 126 40.43 -166.91 32.10
N PHE A 127 41.44 -167.60 32.58
CA PHE A 127 41.70 -167.84 33.99
C PHE A 127 43.08 -167.30 34.36
N LYS A 128 43.21 -166.88 35.62
CA LYS A 128 44.46 -166.51 36.24
C LYS A 128 44.56 -167.19 37.60
N ASN A 129 45.59 -168.00 37.81
CA ASN A 129 45.83 -168.81 39.00
C ASN A 129 44.59 -169.64 39.40
N GLY A 130 43.89 -170.19 38.40
CA GLY A 130 42.69 -171.01 38.59
C GLY A 130 41.37 -170.25 38.82
N ASN A 131 41.36 -168.91 38.86
CA ASN A 131 40.14 -168.10 38.97
C ASN A 131 39.81 -167.45 37.62
N PRO A 132 38.52 -167.36 37.22
CA PRO A 132 38.14 -166.70 35.98
C PRO A 132 38.43 -165.19 36.08
N VAL A 133 39.13 -164.63 35.09
CA VAL A 133 39.46 -163.18 35.04
C VAL A 133 38.22 -162.36 34.71
N GLY A 134 37.34 -162.92 33.88
CA GLY A 134 36.04 -162.36 33.54
C GLY A 134 35.01 -163.46 33.25
N PRO A 135 33.77 -163.10 32.91
CA PRO A 135 32.73 -164.08 32.59
C PRO A 135 33.07 -164.89 31.33
N ALA A 136 32.58 -166.14 31.25
CA ALA A 136 32.73 -166.97 30.07
C ALA A 136 32.06 -166.31 28.86
N LYS A 137 32.78 -166.23 27.73
CA LYS A 137 32.32 -165.57 26.52
C LYS A 137 31.90 -166.59 25.47
N PRO A 138 30.82 -166.36 24.72
CA PRO A 138 30.42 -167.27 23.65
C PRO A 138 31.47 -167.28 22.53
N ILE A 139 31.80 -168.48 22.03
CA ILE A 139 32.72 -168.69 20.91
C ILE A 139 32.07 -169.61 19.89
N GLN A 140 32.01 -169.18 18.63
CA GLN A 140 31.50 -170.01 17.53
C GLN A 140 32.68 -170.76 16.91
N PHE A 141 32.61 -172.08 16.79
CA PHE A 141 33.68 -172.87 16.14
C PHE A 141 33.57 -172.74 14.62
N ASN A 142 32.35 -172.80 14.08
CA ASN A 142 32.08 -172.44 12.70
C ASN A 142 31.81 -170.95 12.54
N SER A 143 32.68 -170.20 11.87
CA SER A 143 32.36 -168.84 11.42
C SER A 143 32.69 -168.59 9.96
N SER A 144 31.95 -167.67 9.34
CA SER A 144 32.06 -167.20 7.95
C SER A 144 33.42 -166.64 7.55
N ILE A 145 34.32 -166.48 8.52
CA ILE A 145 35.71 -166.08 8.35
C ILE A 145 36.52 -167.22 8.96
N ALA A 146 37.40 -167.81 8.15
CA ALA A 146 38.20 -169.00 8.43
C ALA A 146 38.72 -169.01 9.88
N GLY A 147 38.00 -169.68 10.78
CA GLY A 147 38.37 -170.11 12.15
C GLY A 147 38.97 -169.14 13.19
N LEU A 148 39.55 -167.99 12.84
CA LEU A 148 40.30 -167.13 13.76
C LEU A 148 39.39 -166.27 14.67
N LYS A 149 39.68 -166.23 15.97
CA LYS A 149 39.00 -165.44 17.00
C LYS A 149 39.99 -164.48 17.68
N ASP A 150 39.64 -163.20 17.75
CA ASP A 150 40.48 -162.13 18.32
C ASP A 150 39.96 -161.70 19.70
N PHE A 151 40.87 -161.65 20.67
CA PHE A 151 40.65 -161.25 22.07
C PHE A 151 41.64 -160.17 22.53
N ALA A 152 42.47 -159.60 21.64
CA ALA A 152 43.58 -158.72 22.00
C ALA A 152 43.18 -157.39 22.66
N GLY A 153 41.95 -156.91 22.43
CA GLY A 153 41.41 -155.68 23.03
C GLY A 153 40.53 -155.92 24.25
N ASP A 154 40.33 -157.18 24.64
CA ASP A 154 39.40 -157.55 25.70
C ASP A 154 40.13 -157.62 27.05
N PRO A 155 39.75 -156.77 28.04
CA PRO A 155 40.44 -156.72 29.33
C PRO A 155 40.40 -158.04 30.10
N ASP A 156 39.41 -158.91 29.85
CA ASP A 156 39.30 -160.22 30.49
C ASP A 156 40.39 -161.22 30.04
N PHE A 157 41.14 -160.86 28.99
CA PHE A 157 42.23 -161.65 28.42
C PHE A 157 43.57 -160.90 28.43
N PHE A 158 43.67 -159.73 29.10
CA PHE A 158 44.91 -158.95 29.19
C PHE A 158 46.00 -159.59 30.03
N ASP A 159 45.66 -160.39 31.04
CA ASP A 159 46.61 -161.17 31.86
C ASP A 159 45.97 -162.47 32.37
N VAL A 160 46.18 -163.56 31.66
CA VAL A 160 45.66 -164.92 31.95
C VAL A 160 46.80 -165.93 31.95
N ASP A 161 46.66 -167.07 32.61
CA ASP A 161 47.61 -168.20 32.55
C ASP A 161 46.98 -169.50 32.01
N GLU A 162 45.66 -169.54 31.86
CA GLU A 162 44.91 -170.66 31.31
C GLU A 162 43.69 -170.19 30.50
N ILE A 163 43.39 -170.89 29.41
CA ILE A 163 42.18 -170.74 28.61
C ILE A 163 41.41 -172.06 28.61
N GLN A 164 40.12 -171.99 28.95
CA GLN A 164 39.20 -173.13 28.85
C GLN A 164 38.17 -172.89 27.75
N ILE A 165 37.98 -173.90 26.89
CA ILE A 165 36.93 -173.94 25.87
C ILE A 165 35.99 -175.10 26.19
N LYS A 166 34.69 -174.82 26.31
CA LYS A 166 33.67 -175.81 26.68
C LYS A 166 32.50 -175.81 25.72
N ALA A 167 31.97 -176.99 25.41
CA ALA A 167 30.76 -177.19 24.64
C ALA A 167 30.08 -178.51 25.04
N GLU A 168 28.86 -178.76 24.54
CA GLU A 168 28.12 -180.01 24.83
C GLU A 168 28.79 -181.24 24.20
N ASP A 169 29.36 -181.09 23.01
CA ASP A 169 30.21 -182.08 22.36
C ASP A 169 31.29 -181.38 21.54
N ILE A 170 32.54 -181.51 21.97
CA ILE A 170 33.69 -180.91 21.30
C ILE A 170 34.24 -181.92 20.31
N ASN A 171 34.28 -181.49 19.04
CA ASN A 171 35.10 -182.05 17.99
C ASN A 171 35.42 -180.92 16.99
N PHE A 172 36.59 -180.30 17.17
CA PHE A 172 37.08 -179.21 16.32
C PHE A 172 38.55 -179.40 15.92
N PHE A 173 38.93 -178.76 14.83
CA PHE A 173 40.30 -178.51 14.41
C PHE A 173 40.83 -177.24 15.09
N LEU A 174 41.89 -177.37 15.88
CA LEU A 174 42.66 -176.26 16.46
C LEU A 174 43.97 -176.13 15.69
N ASP A 175 44.12 -175.03 14.97
CA ASP A 175 45.25 -174.83 14.06
C ASP A 175 46.41 -174.03 14.69
N HIS A 176 46.11 -172.84 15.21
CA HIS A 176 47.11 -172.02 15.88
C HIS A 176 46.46 -171.09 16.91
N PHE A 177 47.25 -170.56 17.83
CA PHE A 177 46.82 -169.48 18.73
C PHE A 177 47.93 -168.47 18.99
N THR A 178 47.55 -167.23 19.35
CA THR A 178 48.46 -166.10 19.53
C THR A 178 48.37 -165.48 20.93
N TYR A 179 49.51 -165.05 21.46
CA TYR A 179 49.63 -164.44 22.78
C TYR A 179 50.70 -163.34 22.83
N GLY A 180 50.65 -162.51 23.88
CA GLY A 180 51.61 -161.44 24.16
C GLY A 180 51.86 -161.23 25.66
N PRO A 181 52.65 -160.22 26.07
CA PRO A 181 52.84 -159.87 27.47
C PRO A 181 51.60 -159.18 28.09
N PRO A 182 51.42 -159.18 29.44
CA PRO A 182 50.31 -158.49 30.12
C PRO A 182 50.21 -156.95 29.88
N PHE A 183 49.00 -156.31 29.96
CA PHE A 183 48.71 -154.91 29.51
C PHE A 183 47.86 -153.98 30.48
N SER A 184 48.11 -152.63 30.58
CA SER A 184 47.39 -151.60 31.46
C SER A 184 47.59 -150.04 31.12
N PRO A 185 46.62 -149.04 31.21
CA PRO A 185 46.74 -147.55 30.82
C PRO A 185 46.46 -146.32 31.86
N VAL A 186 46.67 -144.96 31.55
CA VAL A 186 46.66 -143.65 32.43
C VAL A 186 46.16 -142.23 31.79
N GLU A 187 45.74 -141.09 32.50
CA GLU A 187 45.01 -139.74 32.09
C GLU A 187 45.61 -138.23 32.35
N ALA A 188 44.95 -137.02 32.01
CA ALA A 188 45.44 -135.52 31.90
C ALA A 188 44.57 -134.23 32.40
N THR A 189 45.03 -132.90 32.43
CA THR A 189 44.43 -131.60 33.06
C THR A 189 44.48 -130.14 32.36
N VAL A 190 43.39 -129.29 32.20
CA VAL A 190 43.33 -127.85 31.62
C VAL A 190 42.15 -126.88 32.12
N SER A 191 42.14 -125.51 31.91
CA SER A 191 41.10 -124.46 32.33
C SER A 191 40.73 -123.27 31.36
N PHE A 192 39.58 -122.55 31.55
CA PHE A 192 39.03 -121.40 30.73
C PHE A 192 38.19 -120.41 31.59
N GLU A 193 38.49 -119.10 31.62
CA GLU A 193 37.97 -118.13 32.63
C GLU A 193 37.42 -116.82 32.04
N ASP A 194 36.49 -116.15 32.74
CA ASP A 194 35.83 -114.88 32.32
C ASP A 194 36.80 -113.71 32.10
N ALA A 195 36.46 -112.78 31.19
CA ALA A 195 37.23 -111.56 30.91
C ALA A 195 36.35 -110.32 30.65
N THR A 196 36.78 -109.15 31.15
CA THR A 196 36.09 -107.86 30.93
C THR A 196 37.05 -106.81 30.37
N TYR A 197 36.62 -106.05 29.35
CA TYR A 197 37.37 -104.96 28.71
C TYR A 197 36.52 -103.68 28.64
N VAL A 198 37.15 -102.51 28.49
CA VAL A 198 36.48 -101.23 28.18
C VAL A 198 36.47 -101.04 26.67
N PHE A 199 35.39 -100.47 26.11
CA PHE A 199 35.27 -100.24 24.67
C PHE A 199 36.43 -99.38 24.14
N ASP A 200 37.24 -99.93 23.24
CA ASP A 200 38.33 -99.23 22.55
C ASP A 200 38.26 -99.41 21.02
N GLY A 201 37.17 -100.00 20.53
CA GLY A 201 36.95 -100.30 19.12
C GLY A 201 37.69 -101.54 18.60
N THR A 202 38.40 -102.29 19.46
CA THR A 202 39.08 -103.54 19.07
C THR A 202 38.29 -104.78 19.48
N GLU A 203 38.33 -105.82 18.64
CA GLU A 203 37.69 -107.12 18.94
C GLU A 203 38.49 -107.85 20.02
N ARG A 204 37.80 -108.38 21.04
CA ARG A 204 38.39 -109.10 22.17
C ARG A 204 37.99 -110.57 22.16
N THR A 205 38.88 -111.43 22.67
CA THR A 205 38.70 -112.89 22.79
C THR A 205 39.26 -113.38 24.13
N ILE A 206 38.92 -114.61 24.54
CA ILE A 206 39.44 -115.32 25.73
C ILE A 206 40.17 -116.59 25.26
N GLU A 207 41.29 -116.98 25.88
CA GLU A 207 41.99 -118.23 25.53
C GLU A 207 42.02 -119.20 26.72
N ILE A 208 42.03 -120.51 26.46
CA ILE A 208 42.29 -121.53 27.48
C ILE A 208 43.70 -121.36 28.04
N THR A 209 43.88 -121.74 29.30
CA THR A 209 45.18 -121.72 29.98
C THR A 209 45.50 -123.11 30.53
N GLY A 210 46.78 -123.51 30.45
CA GLY A 210 47.26 -124.86 30.80
C GLY A 210 47.89 -125.60 29.62
N THR A 211 48.35 -126.83 29.86
CA THR A 211 49.02 -127.65 28.85
C THR A 211 48.06 -128.68 28.26
N LEU A 212 47.78 -128.59 26.97
CA LEU A 212 47.04 -129.64 26.26
C LEU A 212 47.93 -130.90 26.15
N PRO A 213 47.42 -132.10 26.48
CA PRO A 213 48.16 -133.33 26.22
C PRO A 213 48.37 -133.55 24.71
N ASP A 214 49.49 -134.15 24.33
CA ASP A 214 49.88 -134.37 22.92
C ASP A 214 48.78 -135.12 22.16
N GLY A 215 48.27 -134.50 21.08
CA GLY A 215 47.17 -135.03 20.26
C GLY A 215 45.78 -134.46 20.60
N ALA A 216 45.64 -133.62 21.63
CA ALA A 216 44.41 -132.86 21.91
C ALA A 216 44.42 -131.47 21.25
N SER A 217 43.26 -131.00 20.77
CA SER A 217 43.06 -129.68 20.15
C SER A 217 41.92 -128.92 20.85
N VAL A 218 41.95 -127.58 20.77
CA VAL A 218 40.88 -126.70 21.29
C VAL A 218 40.16 -125.97 20.16
N ALA A 219 38.83 -125.93 20.22
CA ALA A 219 37.98 -125.13 19.34
C ALA A 219 37.15 -124.14 20.19
N TYR A 220 37.14 -122.87 19.78
CA TYR A 220 36.35 -121.82 20.44
C TYR A 220 35.09 -121.47 19.67
N GLN A 221 34.00 -121.23 20.39
CA GLN A 221 32.74 -120.71 19.86
C GLN A 221 32.32 -119.45 20.62
N ASN A 222 31.69 -118.48 19.94
CA ASN A 222 31.20 -117.22 20.50
C ASN A 222 32.25 -116.43 21.30
N ASN A 223 33.51 -116.50 20.86
CA ASN A 223 34.65 -116.01 21.62
C ASN A 223 35.21 -114.69 21.06
N THR A 224 34.39 -113.88 20.38
CA THR A 224 34.78 -112.56 19.85
C THR A 224 33.72 -111.50 20.17
N ARG A 225 34.12 -110.34 20.71
CA ARG A 225 33.22 -109.19 20.95
C ARG A 225 33.96 -107.85 20.82
N THR A 226 33.32 -106.86 20.19
CA THR A 226 33.88 -105.49 20.02
C THR A 226 33.05 -104.41 20.71
N ASN A 227 31.71 -104.49 20.65
CA ASN A 227 30.80 -103.48 21.23
C ASN A 227 30.41 -103.81 22.67
N VAL A 228 29.96 -102.81 23.41
CA VAL A 228 29.51 -102.92 24.80
C VAL A 228 28.46 -104.02 24.99
N GLY A 229 28.59 -104.80 26.07
CA GLY A 229 27.71 -105.89 26.50
C GLY A 229 28.48 -107.16 26.83
N THR A 230 27.77 -108.23 27.20
CA THR A 230 28.35 -109.51 27.65
C THR A 230 27.90 -110.65 26.75
N GLN A 231 28.78 -111.62 26.52
CA GLN A 231 28.45 -112.88 25.85
C GLN A 231 29.24 -114.05 26.45
N GLU A 232 28.63 -115.23 26.52
CA GLU A 232 29.29 -116.46 26.96
C GLU A 232 30.07 -117.09 25.78
N ALA A 233 31.38 -117.28 25.97
CA ALA A 233 32.28 -117.99 25.08
C ALA A 233 32.44 -119.45 25.53
N THR A 234 32.69 -120.36 24.58
CA THR A 234 32.86 -121.79 24.86
C THR A 234 34.15 -122.31 24.26
N ALA A 235 34.94 -123.07 25.03
CA ALA A 235 36.14 -123.79 24.58
C ALA A 235 35.91 -125.30 24.68
N THR A 236 35.99 -126.00 23.54
CA THR A 236 35.83 -127.46 23.45
C THR A 236 37.17 -128.11 23.15
N ILE A 237 37.62 -129.03 24.00
CA ILE A 237 38.87 -129.78 23.89
C ILE A 237 38.59 -131.22 23.46
N THR A 238 39.22 -131.68 22.38
CA THR A 238 39.00 -133.03 21.77
C THR A 238 40.31 -133.68 21.34
N GLY A 239 40.40 -135.02 21.36
CA GLY A 239 41.52 -135.78 20.78
C GLY A 239 41.22 -137.29 20.69
N ASP A 240 41.87 -138.00 19.76
CA ASP A 240 41.49 -139.37 19.30
C ASP A 240 41.54 -140.47 20.37
N ASN A 241 41.97 -140.18 21.60
CA ASN A 241 41.97 -141.12 22.73
C ASN A 241 41.67 -140.41 24.09
N PHE A 242 40.94 -139.28 24.07
CA PHE A 242 40.56 -138.52 25.27
C PHE A 242 39.05 -138.23 25.29
N ASN A 243 38.47 -138.13 26.49
CA ASN A 243 37.10 -137.62 26.64
C ASN A 243 37.03 -136.14 26.23
N THR A 244 35.96 -135.75 25.53
CA THR A 244 35.72 -134.35 25.19
C THR A 244 35.45 -133.52 26.45
N LEU A 245 36.18 -132.41 26.63
CA LEU A 245 35.98 -131.47 27.73
C LEU A 245 35.47 -130.13 27.16
N VAL A 246 34.37 -129.60 27.71
CA VAL A 246 33.79 -128.31 27.31
C VAL A 246 33.84 -127.37 28.50
N LEU A 247 34.38 -126.16 28.31
CA LEU A 247 34.48 -125.10 29.30
C LEU A 247 33.79 -123.83 28.77
N THR A 248 33.21 -123.01 29.65
CA THR A 248 32.54 -121.74 29.30
C THR A 248 33.10 -120.57 30.11
N ALA A 249 33.09 -119.36 29.53
CA ALA A 249 33.56 -118.12 30.14
C ALA A 249 32.86 -116.89 29.57
N ASP A 250 32.55 -115.87 30.38
CA ASP A 250 31.91 -114.62 29.95
C ASP A 250 32.92 -113.59 29.42
N LEU A 251 32.68 -113.10 28.20
CA LEU A 251 33.39 -111.97 27.59
C LEU A 251 32.52 -110.71 27.64
N THR A 252 32.93 -109.73 28.46
CA THR A 252 32.21 -108.46 28.65
C THR A 252 32.99 -107.26 28.11
N ILE A 253 32.33 -106.37 27.35
CA ILE A 253 32.82 -105.03 27.00
C ILE A 253 31.98 -103.99 27.74
N THR A 254 32.60 -103.03 28.43
CA THR A 254 31.93 -101.94 29.17
C THR A 254 32.05 -100.60 28.43
N PRO A 255 31.11 -99.64 28.59
CA PRO A 255 31.16 -98.35 27.91
C PRO A 255 32.42 -97.56 28.22
N ALA A 256 32.91 -96.80 27.24
CA ALA A 256 34.01 -95.85 27.42
C ALA A 256 33.51 -94.43 27.72
N ASP A 257 34.35 -93.62 28.35
CA ASP A 257 34.02 -92.20 28.56
C ASP A 257 34.32 -91.37 27.31
N VAL A 258 33.44 -90.41 26.99
CA VAL A 258 33.71 -89.41 25.95
C VAL A 258 34.72 -88.39 26.48
N ILE A 259 35.88 -88.29 25.83
CA ILE A 259 36.97 -87.38 26.21
C ILE A 259 37.27 -86.37 25.09
N GLY A 260 37.77 -85.18 25.47
CA GLY A 260 38.25 -84.17 24.51
C GLY A 260 37.17 -83.29 23.86
N ILE A 261 35.95 -83.30 24.39
CA ILE A 261 34.88 -82.37 24.02
C ILE A 261 34.77 -81.29 25.11
N THR A 262 34.63 -80.03 24.70
CA THR A 262 34.33 -78.91 25.60
C THR A 262 33.10 -78.15 25.11
N PHE A 263 32.44 -77.44 26.02
CA PHE A 263 31.31 -76.56 25.72
C PHE A 263 31.55 -75.28 26.51
N GLU A 264 31.96 -74.23 25.81
CA GLU A 264 32.40 -72.96 26.41
C GLU A 264 31.29 -71.91 26.35
N ASP A 265 31.33 -70.98 27.29
CA ASP A 265 30.40 -69.86 27.37
C ASP A 265 30.50 -68.97 26.12
N GLY A 266 29.37 -68.47 25.65
CA GLY A 266 29.30 -67.51 24.54
C GLY A 266 28.69 -66.20 25.00
N ASN A 267 29.41 -65.11 24.78
CA ASN A 267 28.95 -63.77 25.09
C ASN A 267 28.84 -62.95 23.79
N PHE A 268 27.65 -62.45 23.50
CA PHE A 268 27.34 -61.68 22.29
C PHE A 268 26.80 -60.30 22.66
N VAL A 269 26.90 -59.33 21.75
CA VAL A 269 26.17 -58.06 21.84
C VAL A 269 24.89 -58.20 21.03
N PHE A 270 23.79 -57.61 21.49
CA PHE A 270 22.52 -57.64 20.77
C PHE A 270 22.67 -57.07 19.35
N ASP A 271 22.32 -57.85 18.33
CA ASP A 271 22.30 -57.43 16.92
C ASP A 271 21.00 -57.83 16.20
N GLY A 272 19.99 -58.26 16.97
CA GLY A 272 18.70 -58.72 16.45
C GLY A 272 18.72 -60.14 15.84
N THR A 273 19.86 -60.83 15.82
CA THR A 273 19.97 -62.20 15.29
C THR A 273 20.04 -63.26 16.38
N GLU A 274 19.49 -64.44 16.13
CA GLU A 274 19.56 -65.56 17.07
C GLU A 274 21.00 -66.07 17.20
N LYS A 275 21.47 -66.23 18.44
CA LYS A 275 22.79 -66.74 18.82
C LYS A 275 22.67 -68.13 19.40
N SER A 276 23.68 -68.96 19.13
CA SER A 276 23.87 -70.29 19.71
C SER A 276 25.35 -70.55 19.92
N ILE A 277 25.69 -71.46 20.84
CA ILE A 277 27.06 -71.92 21.09
C ILE A 277 27.20 -73.39 20.70
N GLY A 278 28.39 -73.81 20.30
CA GLY A 278 28.65 -75.19 19.88
C GLY A 278 29.69 -75.84 20.76
N ILE A 279 29.66 -77.18 20.85
CA ILE A 279 30.79 -77.93 21.38
C ILE A 279 32.03 -77.71 20.50
N THR A 280 33.20 -77.82 21.11
CA THR A 280 34.46 -77.90 20.38
C THR A 280 35.17 -79.23 20.69
N GLY A 281 35.92 -79.74 19.73
CA GLY A 281 36.50 -81.09 19.75
C GLY A 281 35.89 -81.98 18.66
N THR A 282 36.42 -83.20 18.53
CA THR A 282 35.95 -84.17 17.52
C THR A 282 35.12 -85.23 18.22
N LEU A 283 33.84 -85.36 17.83
CA LEU A 283 32.97 -86.41 18.37
C LEU A 283 33.54 -87.80 18.04
N PRO A 284 33.71 -88.69 19.04
CA PRO A 284 34.07 -90.09 18.79
C PRO A 284 33.08 -90.77 17.84
N ALA A 285 33.57 -91.66 16.99
CA ALA A 285 32.71 -92.39 16.05
C ALA A 285 31.62 -93.19 16.78
N GLY A 286 30.36 -93.05 16.35
CA GLY A 286 29.20 -93.68 17.00
C GLY A 286 28.57 -92.84 18.12
N THR A 287 29.07 -91.62 18.37
CA THR A 287 28.43 -90.64 19.26
C THR A 287 27.72 -89.53 18.48
N SER A 288 26.77 -88.86 19.11
CA SER A 288 26.06 -87.68 18.59
C SER A 288 25.89 -86.63 19.69
N VAL A 289 25.77 -85.36 19.32
CA VAL A 289 25.48 -84.26 20.25
C VAL A 289 24.05 -83.78 20.07
N SER A 290 23.37 -83.53 21.18
CA SER A 290 22.08 -82.84 21.24
C SER A 290 22.20 -81.61 22.14
N TYR A 291 21.54 -80.51 21.76
CA TYR A 291 21.57 -79.26 22.51
C TYR A 291 20.19 -78.93 23.08
N GLN A 292 20.16 -78.40 24.30
CA GLN A 292 18.98 -77.86 24.95
C GLN A 292 19.24 -76.42 25.39
N ASN A 293 18.22 -75.55 25.28
CA ASN A 293 18.29 -74.12 25.64
C ASN A 293 19.49 -73.39 25.02
N ASN A 294 19.82 -73.73 23.77
CA ASN A 294 21.03 -73.26 23.09
C ASN A 294 20.75 -72.18 22.04
N THR A 295 19.61 -71.50 22.11
CA THR A 295 19.32 -70.35 21.25
C THR A 295 18.80 -69.17 22.06
N ARG A 296 19.26 -67.95 21.73
CA ARG A 296 18.80 -66.69 22.34
C ARG A 296 18.95 -65.53 21.34
N THR A 297 18.03 -64.57 21.36
CA THR A 297 18.11 -63.35 20.52
C THR A 297 18.17 -62.06 21.36
N ASN A 298 17.38 -61.98 22.43
CA ASN A 298 17.30 -60.78 23.29
C ASN A 298 18.36 -60.79 24.39
N VAL A 299 18.64 -59.61 24.95
CA VAL A 299 19.58 -59.41 26.07
C VAL A 299 19.22 -60.26 27.27
N GLY A 300 20.23 -60.83 27.91
CA GLY A 300 20.16 -61.64 29.12
C GLY A 300 20.96 -62.93 28.98
N THR A 301 20.82 -63.78 29.98
CA THR A 301 21.70 -64.94 30.17
C THR A 301 20.88 -66.21 30.34
N GLN A 302 21.33 -67.31 29.73
CA GLN A 302 20.73 -68.64 29.93
C GLN A 302 21.78 -69.74 29.91
N GLN A 303 21.53 -70.82 30.63
CA GLN A 303 22.38 -72.01 30.60
C GLN A 303 21.95 -72.92 29.44
N ALA A 304 22.85 -73.15 28.49
CA ALA A 304 22.71 -74.15 27.44
C ALA A 304 23.32 -75.48 27.92
N THR A 305 22.78 -76.60 27.45
CA THR A 305 23.29 -77.95 27.74
C THR A 305 23.59 -78.68 26.45
N ALA A 306 24.77 -79.31 26.36
CA ALA A 306 25.16 -80.20 25.28
C ALA A 306 25.31 -81.63 25.83
N THR A 307 24.49 -82.56 25.34
CA THR A 307 24.54 -83.98 25.73
C THR A 307 25.11 -84.80 24.58
N ILE A 308 26.24 -85.46 24.83
CA ILE A 308 26.90 -86.35 23.89
C ILE A 308 26.60 -87.80 24.29
N SER A 309 25.97 -88.56 23.38
CA SER A 309 25.49 -89.92 23.63
C SER A 309 25.91 -90.88 22.52
N GLY A 310 26.13 -92.16 22.86
CA GLY A 310 26.36 -93.24 21.91
C GLY A 310 26.36 -94.61 22.59
N ASP A 311 25.91 -95.66 21.88
CA ASP A 311 25.64 -96.99 22.44
C ASP A 311 26.83 -97.65 23.17
N ASN A 312 28.06 -97.26 22.82
CA ASN A 312 29.29 -97.79 23.39
C ASN A 312 29.98 -96.83 24.40
N PHE A 313 29.35 -95.70 24.72
CA PHE A 313 29.92 -94.65 25.57
C PHE A 313 28.99 -94.28 26.72
N ASN A 314 29.57 -93.80 27.83
CA ASN A 314 28.80 -93.10 28.85
C ASN A 314 28.41 -91.71 28.34
N ASP A 315 27.18 -91.27 28.61
CA ASP A 315 26.71 -89.94 28.23
C ASP A 315 27.57 -88.85 28.88
N LEU A 316 28.04 -87.90 28.07
CA LEU A 316 28.73 -86.70 28.56
C LEU A 316 27.79 -85.51 28.46
N ILE A 317 27.44 -84.93 29.61
CA ILE A 317 26.61 -83.73 29.70
C ILE A 317 27.52 -82.54 30.06
N LEU A 318 27.53 -81.53 29.19
CA LEU A 318 28.26 -80.29 29.39
C LEU A 318 27.27 -79.13 29.46
N THR A 319 27.57 -78.14 30.30
CA THR A 319 26.78 -76.91 30.43
C THR A 319 27.64 -75.70 30.15
N ALA A 320 27.09 -74.71 29.43
CA ALA A 320 27.74 -73.44 29.14
C ALA A 320 26.71 -72.30 29.20
N GLU A 321 27.19 -71.10 29.45
CA GLU A 321 26.38 -69.89 29.53
C GLU A 321 26.30 -69.19 28.17
N LEU A 322 25.08 -68.99 27.67
CA LEU A 322 24.79 -68.14 26.51
C LEU A 322 24.26 -66.80 27.02
N SER A 323 25.07 -65.76 26.86
CA SER A 323 24.78 -64.39 27.30
C SER A 323 24.73 -63.43 26.12
N ILE A 324 23.70 -62.59 26.08
CA ILE A 324 23.57 -61.46 25.15
C ILE A 324 23.56 -60.19 26.00
N THR A 325 24.50 -59.29 25.74
CA THR A 325 24.61 -57.99 26.39
C THR A 325 23.90 -56.90 25.57
N PRO A 326 23.40 -55.82 26.21
CA PRO A 326 22.75 -54.74 25.50
C PRO A 326 23.64 -54.12 24.42
N ALA A 327 23.01 -53.66 23.35
CA ALA A 327 23.68 -52.84 22.33
C ALA A 327 23.63 -51.36 22.73
N THR A 328 24.66 -50.61 22.36
CA THR A 328 24.64 -49.15 22.52
C THR A 328 23.81 -48.51 21.41
N VAL A 329 22.95 -47.55 21.75
CA VAL A 329 22.26 -46.72 20.76
C VAL A 329 23.27 -45.72 20.15
N THR A 330 23.43 -45.76 18.83
CA THR A 330 24.32 -44.86 18.07
C THR A 330 23.52 -44.07 17.04
N GLU A 331 24.10 -43.00 16.48
CA GLU A 331 23.50 -42.20 15.40
C GLU A 331 22.22 -41.42 15.78
N ILE A 332 21.98 -41.22 17.08
CA ILE A 332 20.99 -40.27 17.61
C ILE A 332 21.73 -39.07 18.17
N SER A 333 21.26 -37.87 17.84
CA SER A 333 21.73 -36.62 18.44
C SER A 333 20.59 -35.82 19.05
N PHE A 334 20.92 -34.98 20.01
CA PHE A 334 20.00 -34.06 20.67
C PHE A 334 20.79 -32.78 20.90
N GLU A 335 20.66 -31.85 19.96
CA GLU A 335 21.52 -30.67 19.84
C GLU A 335 20.85 -29.44 20.45
N ASP A 336 21.66 -28.49 20.93
CA ASP A 336 21.18 -27.23 21.47
C ASP A 336 20.39 -26.45 20.41
N ALA A 337 19.33 -25.76 20.85
CA ALA A 337 18.51 -24.93 19.97
C ALA A 337 18.15 -23.61 20.63
N SER A 338 18.23 -22.54 19.86
CA SER A 338 17.89 -21.18 20.28
C SER A 338 16.78 -20.64 19.38
N PHE A 339 15.74 -20.08 20.00
CA PHE A 339 14.59 -19.50 19.34
C PHE A 339 14.36 -18.07 19.84
N VAL A 340 13.85 -17.21 18.97
CA VAL A 340 13.42 -15.86 19.37
C VAL A 340 12.03 -15.95 20.01
N PHE A 341 11.80 -15.18 21.08
CA PHE A 341 10.49 -15.09 21.74
C PHE A 341 9.43 -14.62 20.75
N ASP A 342 8.38 -15.42 20.57
CA ASP A 342 7.22 -15.12 19.69
C ASP A 342 5.88 -15.48 20.36
N GLY A 343 5.90 -15.73 21.67
CA GLY A 343 4.73 -16.15 22.46
C GLY A 343 4.29 -17.61 22.25
N THR A 344 4.97 -18.40 21.41
CA THR A 344 4.64 -19.81 21.18
C THR A 344 5.57 -20.77 21.95
N GLU A 345 5.06 -21.95 22.31
CA GLU A 345 5.88 -22.99 22.96
C GLU A 345 6.87 -23.60 21.97
N LYS A 346 8.14 -23.72 22.36
CA LYS A 346 9.22 -24.35 21.58
C LYS A 346 9.74 -25.61 22.26
N SER A 347 10.24 -26.55 21.46
CA SER A 347 10.82 -27.82 21.90
C SER A 347 11.93 -28.29 20.96
N ILE A 348 12.84 -29.14 21.46
CA ILE A 348 13.90 -29.78 20.67
C ILE A 348 13.50 -31.23 20.40
N GLU A 349 13.76 -31.74 19.20
CA GLU A 349 13.56 -33.16 18.89
C GLU A 349 14.92 -33.85 18.69
N ILE A 350 15.01 -35.13 19.04
CA ILE A 350 16.16 -35.93 18.62
C ILE A 350 16.22 -35.98 17.09
N THR A 351 17.43 -36.04 16.53
CA THR A 351 17.62 -36.34 15.11
C THR A 351 18.32 -37.69 14.95
N GLY A 352 17.98 -38.40 13.87
CA GLY A 352 18.41 -39.79 13.64
C GLY A 352 17.24 -40.77 13.64
N THR A 353 17.52 -42.05 13.41
CA THR A 353 16.49 -43.11 13.40
C THR A 353 16.61 -43.96 14.65
N LEU A 354 15.57 -43.98 15.49
CA LEU A 354 15.55 -44.84 16.67
C LEU A 354 15.64 -46.32 16.27
N PRO A 355 16.57 -47.10 16.85
CA PRO A 355 16.61 -48.54 16.64
C PRO A 355 15.29 -49.21 17.03
N ALA A 356 14.87 -50.23 16.26
CA ALA A 356 13.64 -50.95 16.54
C ALA A 356 13.64 -51.56 17.96
N GLY A 357 12.56 -51.34 18.71
CA GLY A 357 12.45 -51.78 20.12
C GLY A 357 12.98 -50.77 21.15
N THR A 358 13.42 -49.58 20.71
CA THR A 358 13.69 -48.44 21.59
C THR A 358 12.55 -47.43 21.57
N SER A 359 12.49 -46.59 22.60
CA SER A 359 11.57 -45.45 22.71
C SER A 359 12.30 -44.25 23.29
N VAL A 360 11.88 -43.05 22.90
CA VAL A 360 12.37 -41.79 23.48
C VAL A 360 11.32 -41.18 24.39
N SER A 361 11.75 -40.66 25.52
CA SER A 361 10.95 -39.80 26.40
C SER A 361 11.72 -38.52 26.68
N TYR A 362 11.01 -37.39 26.72
CA TYR A 362 11.61 -36.08 26.95
C TYR A 362 11.26 -35.56 28.34
N GLN A 363 12.21 -34.87 28.97
CA GLN A 363 12.03 -34.15 30.23
C GLN A 363 12.49 -32.70 30.06
N ASN A 364 11.74 -31.75 30.62
CA ASN A 364 12.01 -30.31 30.54
C ASN A 364 12.27 -29.81 29.10
N ASN A 365 11.51 -30.32 28.13
CA ASN A 365 11.74 -30.08 26.70
C ASN A 365 10.74 -29.10 26.07
N THR A 366 10.04 -28.30 26.88
CA THR A 366 9.19 -27.23 26.38
C THR A 366 9.45 -25.92 27.10
N ARG A 367 9.49 -24.81 26.35
CA ARG A 367 9.67 -23.46 26.88
C ARG A 367 8.97 -22.42 26.01
N THR A 368 8.33 -21.43 26.64
CA THR A 368 7.71 -20.27 25.95
C THR A 368 8.40 -18.96 26.33
N ASN A 369 8.72 -18.75 27.61
CA ASN A 369 9.28 -17.48 28.08
C ASN A 369 10.79 -17.39 27.86
N VAL A 370 11.31 -16.17 27.73
CA VAL A 370 12.74 -15.87 27.62
C VAL A 370 13.58 -16.56 28.70
N GLY A 371 14.72 -17.11 28.31
CA GLY A 371 15.73 -17.73 29.17
C GLY A 371 16.17 -19.10 28.65
N THR A 372 17.06 -19.74 29.41
CA THR A 372 17.64 -21.04 29.05
C THR A 372 17.11 -22.15 29.96
N GLN A 373 16.98 -23.36 29.43
CA GLN A 373 16.77 -24.57 30.23
C GLN A 373 17.45 -25.78 29.59
N GLN A 374 17.93 -26.69 30.43
CA GLN A 374 18.44 -27.97 29.94
C GLN A 374 17.27 -28.95 29.73
N ALA A 375 17.09 -29.40 28.50
CA ALA A 375 16.21 -30.49 28.13
C ALA A 375 16.96 -31.82 28.17
N THR A 376 16.26 -32.92 28.45
CA THR A 376 16.84 -34.27 28.44
C THR A 376 16.00 -35.20 27.56
N ALA A 377 16.65 -35.88 26.62
CA ALA A 377 16.08 -36.98 25.87
C ALA A 377 16.59 -38.31 26.44
N ARG A 378 15.68 -39.13 26.94
CA ARG A 378 15.95 -40.45 27.53
C ARG A 378 15.48 -41.53 26.56
N ILE A 379 16.44 -42.26 25.98
CA ILE A 379 16.20 -43.38 25.07
C ILE A 379 16.35 -44.69 25.84
N THR A 380 15.31 -45.53 25.81
CA THR A 380 15.27 -46.82 26.52
C THR A 380 14.78 -47.94 25.60
N GLY A 381 15.27 -49.16 25.83
CA GLY A 381 14.79 -50.38 25.17
C GLY A 381 15.35 -51.61 25.88
N GLU A 382 14.58 -52.71 25.93
CA GLU A 382 14.96 -53.91 26.70
C GLU A 382 16.29 -54.54 26.26
N ASN A 383 16.68 -54.30 25.00
CA ASN A 383 17.89 -54.86 24.38
C ASN A 383 19.04 -53.85 24.21
N PHE A 384 18.89 -52.62 24.73
CA PHE A 384 19.84 -51.54 24.52
C PHE A 384 20.25 -50.91 25.85
N ASP A 385 21.49 -50.42 25.91
CA ASP A 385 21.91 -49.57 27.01
C ASP A 385 21.08 -48.28 27.01
N GLU A 386 20.70 -47.81 28.19
CA GLU A 386 20.02 -46.53 28.32
C GLU A 386 20.94 -45.40 27.82
N LEU A 387 20.42 -44.58 26.91
CA LEU A 387 21.11 -43.39 26.41
C LEU A 387 20.38 -42.14 26.90
N LEU A 388 21.09 -41.30 27.65
CA LEU A 388 20.64 -39.99 28.09
C LEU A 388 21.41 -38.92 27.31
N LEU A 389 20.68 -38.09 26.57
CA LEU A 389 21.22 -36.93 25.88
C LEU A 389 20.65 -35.65 26.50
N THR A 390 21.45 -34.61 26.57
CA THR A 390 21.06 -33.29 27.09
C THR A 390 21.34 -32.21 26.06
N ALA A 391 20.41 -31.28 25.92
CA ALA A 391 20.54 -30.10 25.06
C ALA A 391 20.06 -28.85 25.81
N GLU A 392 20.61 -27.69 25.49
CA GLU A 392 20.11 -26.39 25.94
C GLU A 392 19.01 -25.90 24.98
N LEU A 393 17.82 -25.66 25.55
CA LEU A 393 16.74 -24.94 24.91
C LEU A 393 16.77 -23.49 25.40
N GLU A 394 17.11 -22.58 24.50
CA GLU A 394 17.16 -21.15 24.76
C GLU A 394 16.01 -20.43 24.04
N ILE A 395 15.29 -19.59 24.77
CA ILE A 395 14.43 -18.55 24.20
C ILE A 395 15.13 -17.21 24.43
N THR A 396 15.58 -16.56 23.37
CA THR A 396 16.15 -15.21 23.43
C THR A 396 15.02 -14.17 23.36
N PRO A 397 15.19 -12.98 23.95
CA PRO A 397 14.26 -11.87 23.75
C PRO A 397 14.09 -11.58 22.26
N ALA A 398 12.86 -11.23 21.85
CA ALA A 398 12.68 -10.59 20.55
C ALA A 398 13.48 -9.29 20.52
N PRO A 399 14.21 -8.99 19.42
CA PRO A 399 14.81 -7.68 19.26
C PRO A 399 13.70 -6.62 19.31
N GLU A 400 13.96 -5.53 20.02
CA GLU A 400 13.05 -4.38 20.02
C GLU A 400 12.87 -3.87 18.58
N PRO A 401 11.66 -3.38 18.22
CA PRO A 401 11.42 -2.80 16.90
C PRO A 401 12.40 -1.67 16.58
N SER A 402 12.73 -1.50 15.30
CA SER A 402 13.51 -0.35 14.86
C SER A 402 12.78 0.97 15.13
N GLU A 403 13.53 2.07 15.17
CA GLU A 403 12.95 3.42 15.24
C GLU A 403 12.00 3.67 14.06
N VAL A 404 10.88 4.32 14.34
CA VAL A 404 9.87 4.69 13.34
C VAL A 404 10.27 5.98 12.65
N ILE A 405 10.07 6.07 11.33
CA ILE A 405 10.32 7.29 10.55
C ILE A 405 8.99 7.99 10.31
N LEU A 406 8.83 9.21 10.81
CA LEU A 406 7.63 10.03 10.60
C LEU A 406 7.61 10.59 9.16
N LEU A 407 6.43 10.68 8.55
CA LEU A 407 6.27 11.11 7.15
C LEU A 407 5.40 12.37 7.02
N THR A 408 4.14 12.33 7.43
CA THR A 408 3.23 13.49 7.36
C THR A 408 2.43 13.65 8.65
N PRO A 409 2.17 14.89 9.11
CA PRO A 409 2.81 16.14 8.68
C PRO A 409 4.34 16.09 8.86
N THR A 410 5.06 16.74 7.96
CA THR A 410 6.52 16.89 8.03
C THR A 410 6.93 17.74 9.24
N ASP A 411 8.18 17.60 9.69
CA ASP A 411 8.64 18.39 10.83
C ASP A 411 8.63 19.89 10.53
N GLU A 412 8.11 20.66 11.49
CA GLU A 412 7.86 22.10 11.41
C GLU A 412 6.85 22.51 10.32
N GLU A 413 5.96 21.60 9.89
CA GLU A 413 4.94 21.92 8.89
C GLU A 413 3.94 22.96 9.41
N MET A 414 3.65 23.97 8.58
CA MET A 414 2.73 25.07 8.89
C MET A 414 1.42 24.89 8.13
N ASP A 415 0.36 25.52 8.61
CA ASP A 415 -0.96 25.56 7.98
C ASP A 415 -1.57 24.17 7.77
N VAL A 416 -1.32 23.25 8.71
CA VAL A 416 -1.90 21.91 8.69
C VAL A 416 -3.38 21.97 9.03
N GLU A 417 -4.21 21.25 8.27
CA GLU A 417 -5.66 21.18 8.51
C GLU A 417 -5.98 20.68 9.94
N LEU A 418 -7.18 20.97 10.46
CA LEU A 418 -7.55 20.61 11.84
C LEU A 418 -7.84 19.11 12.03
N ILE A 419 -7.96 18.35 10.96
CA ILE A 419 -8.19 16.90 10.97
C ILE A 419 -7.16 16.18 10.08
N PRO A 420 -5.85 16.35 10.36
CA PRO A 420 -4.81 15.84 9.50
C PRO A 420 -4.69 14.32 9.63
N GLU A 421 -4.13 13.71 8.59
CA GLU A 421 -3.70 12.32 8.60
C GLU A 421 -2.23 12.24 9.04
N LEU A 422 -1.97 11.53 10.14
CA LEU A 422 -0.62 11.25 10.61
C LEU A 422 -0.12 9.98 9.92
N THR A 423 1.00 10.01 9.21
CA THR A 423 1.56 8.83 8.52
C THR A 423 3.03 8.62 8.87
N TRP A 424 3.42 7.36 8.99
CA TRP A 424 4.80 6.97 9.31
C TRP A 424 5.25 5.77 8.48
N GLY A 425 6.55 5.50 8.46
CA GLY A 425 7.15 4.34 7.83
C GLY A 425 7.02 3.09 8.71
N ALA A 426 6.84 1.93 8.08
CA ALA A 426 6.85 0.66 8.80
C ALA A 426 8.21 0.42 9.47
N ALA A 427 8.21 0.09 10.77
CA ALA A 427 9.41 -0.25 11.51
C ALA A 427 9.73 -1.76 11.41
N ASP A 428 11.00 -2.09 11.19
CA ASP A 428 11.46 -3.48 11.14
C ASP A 428 11.24 -4.13 12.51
N GLY A 429 10.49 -5.24 12.52
CA GLY A 429 10.20 -6.00 13.73
C GLY A 429 9.04 -5.48 14.59
N ALA A 430 8.30 -4.45 14.15
CA ALA A 430 7.06 -4.01 14.81
C ALA A 430 5.86 -4.89 14.40
N ASP A 431 5.05 -5.28 15.38
CA ASP A 431 3.76 -5.94 15.16
C ASP A 431 2.60 -4.92 15.16
N THR A 432 2.73 -3.88 15.99
CA THR A 432 1.78 -2.76 16.15
C THR A 432 2.53 -1.47 16.48
N TYR A 433 1.82 -0.34 16.56
CA TYR A 433 2.37 0.97 16.90
C TYR A 433 1.63 1.62 18.07
N GLU A 434 2.37 2.47 18.80
CA GLU A 434 1.83 3.46 19.73
C GLU A 434 2.10 4.85 19.18
N LEU A 435 1.10 5.72 19.23
CA LEU A 435 1.11 7.08 18.70
C LEU A 435 0.74 8.06 19.80
N GLN A 436 1.53 9.13 19.93
CA GLN A 436 1.21 10.27 20.78
C GLN A 436 1.18 11.57 19.98
N LEU A 437 0.18 12.40 20.26
CA LEU A 437 0.05 13.78 19.81
C LEU A 437 -0.20 14.66 21.04
N SER A 438 0.55 15.73 21.22
CA SER A 438 0.43 16.62 22.38
C SER A 438 0.75 18.07 22.02
N GLU A 439 0.22 19.02 22.78
CA GLU A 439 0.64 20.43 22.73
C GLU A 439 1.92 20.67 23.56
N ASN A 440 2.28 19.71 24.42
CA ASN A 440 3.46 19.78 25.27
C ASN A 440 4.59 18.95 24.66
N SER A 441 5.77 19.56 24.52
CA SER A 441 6.95 18.90 23.93
C SER A 441 7.47 17.70 24.74
N ASP A 442 7.06 17.57 26.00
CA ASP A 442 7.38 16.43 26.86
C ASP A 442 6.30 15.34 26.85
N PHE A 443 5.28 15.50 25.99
CA PHE A 443 4.11 14.62 25.88
C PHE A 443 3.35 14.45 27.19
N SER A 444 3.41 15.43 28.08
CA SER A 444 2.52 15.51 29.23
C SER A 444 1.09 15.81 28.75
N ASP A 445 0.12 15.01 29.21
CA ASP A 445 -1.31 15.15 28.84
C ASP A 445 -1.53 15.15 27.31
N PRO A 446 -1.22 14.04 26.63
CA PRO A 446 -1.37 13.96 25.17
C PRO A 446 -2.84 14.08 24.76
N VAL A 447 -3.07 14.84 23.68
CA VAL A 447 -4.39 14.99 23.05
C VAL A 447 -4.80 13.68 22.36
N ILE A 448 -3.84 12.93 21.82
CA ILE A 448 -4.01 11.56 21.30
C ILE A 448 -2.95 10.67 21.93
N ASP A 449 -3.36 9.51 22.47
CA ASP A 449 -2.48 8.47 23.03
C ASP A 449 -3.04 7.10 22.66
N GLU A 450 -2.73 6.66 21.44
CA GLU A 450 -3.32 5.47 20.82
C GLU A 450 -2.31 4.32 20.81
N GLN A 451 -2.81 3.10 21.01
CA GLN A 451 -1.99 1.90 21.15
C GLN A 451 -2.53 0.75 20.31
N GLY A 452 -1.65 -0.14 19.87
CA GLY A 452 -2.05 -1.34 19.13
C GLY A 452 -2.48 -1.06 17.69
N LEU A 453 -2.03 0.04 17.10
CA LEU A 453 -2.31 0.40 15.71
C LEU A 453 -1.59 -0.59 14.78
N SER A 454 -2.31 -1.23 13.86
CA SER A 454 -1.72 -2.18 12.90
C SER A 454 -1.33 -1.55 11.57
N GLU A 455 -1.94 -0.41 11.25
CA GLU A 455 -1.65 0.37 10.06
C GLU A 455 -0.52 1.38 10.34
N THR A 456 0.02 1.99 9.29
CA THR A 456 1.06 3.02 9.39
C THR A 456 0.50 4.43 9.13
N GLU A 457 -0.79 4.61 9.39
CA GLU A 457 -1.53 5.87 9.25
C GLU A 457 -2.56 6.00 10.39
N PHE A 458 -2.86 7.24 10.77
CA PHE A 458 -3.88 7.57 11.75
C PHE A 458 -4.60 8.85 11.37
N GLN A 459 -5.89 8.73 11.06
CA GLN A 459 -6.73 9.88 10.73
C GLN A 459 -7.29 10.53 12.00
N ILE A 460 -6.98 11.80 12.21
CA ILE A 460 -7.60 12.60 13.27
C ILE A 460 -9.06 12.86 12.90
N THR A 461 -9.98 12.55 13.82
CA THR A 461 -11.43 12.64 13.57
C THR A 461 -12.12 13.77 14.32
N SER A 462 -11.47 14.30 15.36
CA SER A 462 -11.94 15.46 16.12
C SER A 462 -11.03 16.65 15.77
N PRO A 463 -11.58 17.83 15.40
CA PRO A 463 -10.78 18.97 15.04
C PRO A 463 -9.81 19.36 16.15
N LEU A 464 -8.55 19.54 15.81
CA LEU A 464 -7.53 20.16 16.65
C LEU A 464 -7.81 21.66 16.83
N ASP A 465 -7.19 22.25 17.84
CA ASP A 465 -7.29 23.69 18.06
C ASP A 465 -6.53 24.45 16.95
N VAL A 466 -7.10 25.57 16.48
CA VAL A 466 -6.49 26.43 15.45
C VAL A 466 -5.24 27.13 15.99
N SER A 467 -4.32 27.53 15.10
CA SER A 467 -3.09 28.25 15.47
C SER A 467 -2.27 27.58 16.58
N THR A 468 -2.31 26.26 16.67
CA THR A 468 -1.75 25.50 17.80
C THR A 468 -0.60 24.62 17.32
N LEU A 469 0.52 24.70 18.05
CA LEU A 469 1.70 23.87 17.81
C LEU A 469 1.49 22.50 18.48
N TYR A 470 1.54 21.45 17.66
CA TYR A 470 1.47 20.07 18.11
C TYR A 470 2.82 19.36 17.92
N TYR A 471 3.12 18.47 18.85
CA TYR A 471 4.22 17.52 18.85
C TYR A 471 3.65 16.13 18.67
N TRP A 472 4.23 15.32 17.79
CA TRP A 472 3.81 13.95 17.62
C TRP A 472 4.99 12.99 17.47
N GLN A 473 4.80 11.78 17.99
CA GLN A 473 5.80 10.72 17.96
C GLN A 473 5.12 9.36 17.87
N VAL A 474 5.83 8.40 17.26
CA VAL A 474 5.36 7.03 17.08
C VAL A 474 6.47 6.06 17.48
N ARG A 475 6.11 4.93 18.07
CA ARG A 475 7.03 3.79 18.27
C ARG A 475 6.42 2.47 17.86
N GLY A 476 7.26 1.57 17.36
CA GLY A 476 6.87 0.19 17.10
C GLY A 476 6.78 -0.61 18.41
N VAL A 477 5.87 -1.57 18.45
CA VAL A 477 5.69 -2.51 19.57
C VAL A 477 5.61 -3.93 19.04
N ASN A 478 6.33 -4.85 19.69
CA ASN A 478 6.25 -6.28 19.43
C ASN A 478 6.23 -7.08 20.75
N SER A 479 6.24 -8.41 20.63
CA SER A 479 6.25 -9.29 21.81
C SER A 479 7.46 -9.13 22.75
N GLY A 480 8.58 -8.55 22.28
CA GLY A 480 9.76 -8.20 23.08
C GLY A 480 9.59 -6.92 23.88
N GLY A 481 8.63 -6.07 23.51
CA GLY A 481 8.36 -4.78 24.14
C GLY A 481 8.22 -3.64 23.12
N PRO A 482 8.02 -2.40 23.60
CA PRO A 482 8.10 -1.22 22.76
C PRO A 482 9.55 -0.93 22.37
N GLY A 483 9.75 -0.46 21.13
CA GLY A 483 11.00 0.16 20.71
C GLY A 483 11.14 1.59 21.24
N GLU A 484 12.20 2.27 20.82
CA GLU A 484 12.39 3.69 21.09
C GLU A 484 11.32 4.52 20.36
N TRP A 485 10.93 5.64 20.97
CA TRP A 485 10.13 6.66 20.30
C TRP A 485 10.92 7.25 19.13
N SER A 486 10.24 7.55 18.02
CA SER A 486 10.80 8.38 16.95
C SER A 486 11.26 9.73 17.48
N GLU A 487 12.17 10.38 16.77
CA GLU A 487 12.29 11.84 16.90
C GLU A 487 10.91 12.49 16.73
N ALA A 488 10.53 13.34 17.69
CA ALA A 488 9.23 14.01 17.67
C ALA A 488 9.20 15.03 16.54
N PHE A 489 8.19 14.93 15.67
CA PHE A 489 7.92 15.96 14.67
C PHE A 489 6.94 16.98 15.24
N THR A 490 7.03 18.20 14.72
CA THR A 490 6.12 19.29 15.06
C THR A 490 5.30 19.74 13.86
N PHE A 491 4.08 20.20 14.10
CA PHE A 491 3.32 20.96 13.10
C PHE A 491 2.44 22.01 13.76
N THR A 492 2.12 23.07 13.03
CA THR A 492 1.18 24.10 13.47
C THR A 492 -0.09 24.03 12.62
N THR A 493 -1.23 23.96 13.29
CA THR A 493 -2.53 23.97 12.61
C THR A 493 -2.81 25.32 11.94
N VAL A 494 -3.67 25.29 10.92
CA VAL A 494 -4.15 26.49 10.21
C VAL A 494 -4.56 27.62 11.18
N PRO A 495 -4.32 28.89 10.80
CA PRO A 495 -4.74 30.02 11.62
C PRO A 495 -6.26 30.10 11.72
N GLU A 496 -6.76 30.82 12.73
CA GLU A 496 -8.18 31.19 12.75
C GLU A 496 -8.51 32.04 11.50
N VAL A 497 -9.70 31.84 10.91
CA VAL A 497 -10.15 32.62 9.75
C VAL A 497 -10.09 34.13 10.03
N PRO A 498 -9.95 34.97 8.99
CA PRO A 498 -9.88 36.41 9.18
C PRO A 498 -11.18 36.99 9.76
N GLN A 499 -11.08 38.16 10.39
CA GLN A 499 -12.28 38.90 10.80
C GLN A 499 -13.07 39.40 9.59
N VAL A 500 -14.35 39.71 9.81
CA VAL A 500 -15.21 40.30 8.78
C VAL A 500 -14.63 41.62 8.29
N VAL A 501 -14.61 41.81 6.97
CA VAL A 501 -14.10 43.03 6.36
C VAL A 501 -15.04 44.19 6.63
N ILE A 502 -14.47 45.33 7.05
CA ILE A 502 -15.20 46.58 7.24
C ILE A 502 -14.97 47.45 6.00
N LEU A 503 -16.03 47.74 5.27
CA LEU A 503 -15.99 48.59 4.08
C LEU A 503 -15.80 50.06 4.48
N GLU A 504 -15.12 50.84 3.64
CA GLU A 504 -14.76 52.24 3.96
C GLU A 504 -15.28 53.25 2.91
N SER A 505 -15.05 53.01 1.62
CA SER A 505 -15.54 53.91 0.57
C SER A 505 -15.74 53.18 -0.76
N PRO A 506 -16.72 53.57 -1.59
CA PRO A 506 -17.75 54.60 -1.33
C PRO A 506 -18.67 54.20 -0.17
N ASP A 507 -19.14 55.17 0.62
CA ASP A 507 -20.13 54.94 1.70
C ASP A 507 -21.36 54.18 1.17
N ASP A 508 -22.01 53.37 2.01
CA ASP A 508 -23.24 52.67 1.59
C ASP A 508 -24.34 53.65 1.15
N GLY A 509 -24.81 53.48 -0.08
CA GLY A 509 -25.78 54.36 -0.74
C GLY A 509 -25.17 55.64 -1.32
N ALA A 510 -23.85 55.74 -1.43
CA ALA A 510 -23.19 56.90 -2.03
C ALA A 510 -23.69 57.13 -3.47
N VAL A 511 -23.97 58.38 -3.82
CA VAL A 511 -24.47 58.75 -5.15
C VAL A 511 -23.43 59.51 -5.95
N ASN A 512 -23.61 59.58 -7.27
CA ASN A 512 -22.77 60.36 -8.19
C ASN A 512 -21.28 59.98 -8.14
N GLN A 513 -20.99 58.69 -7.97
CA GLN A 513 -19.62 58.19 -7.92
C GLN A 513 -19.00 58.17 -9.32
N SER A 514 -17.68 58.38 -9.38
CA SER A 514 -16.92 58.28 -10.63
C SER A 514 -17.13 56.92 -11.31
N LEU A 515 -17.06 56.86 -12.63
CA LEU A 515 -17.08 55.59 -13.38
C LEU A 515 -15.86 54.72 -13.09
N SER A 516 -14.83 55.27 -12.44
CA SER A 516 -13.65 54.57 -11.92
C SER A 516 -13.58 54.70 -10.39
N ALA A 517 -14.72 54.63 -9.70
CA ALA A 517 -14.76 54.71 -8.24
C ALA A 517 -13.81 53.68 -7.61
N GLU A 518 -12.93 54.16 -6.73
CA GLU A 518 -12.04 53.28 -5.95
C GLU A 518 -12.82 52.72 -4.76
N LEU A 519 -12.88 51.39 -4.67
CA LEU A 519 -13.48 50.64 -3.59
C LEU A 519 -12.40 50.39 -2.54
N THR A 520 -12.63 50.75 -1.29
CA THR A 520 -11.66 50.69 -0.19
C THR A 520 -12.28 50.07 1.05
N TRP A 521 -11.49 49.31 1.80
CA TRP A 521 -11.90 48.65 3.03
C TRP A 521 -10.77 48.68 4.06
N GLN A 522 -11.08 48.39 5.32
CA GLN A 522 -10.07 48.31 6.37
C GLN A 522 -9.30 46.98 6.28
N PRO A 523 -7.99 46.96 6.58
CA PRO A 523 -7.24 45.72 6.75
C PRO A 523 -7.91 44.84 7.81
N SER A 524 -8.27 43.61 7.45
CA SER A 524 -8.84 42.65 8.38
C SER A 524 -7.74 41.89 9.13
N GLU A 525 -7.95 41.67 10.43
CA GLU A 525 -7.02 40.91 11.26
C GLU A 525 -6.91 39.47 10.74
N ARG A 526 -5.68 38.96 10.59
CA ARG A 526 -5.33 37.63 10.04
C ARG A 526 -5.63 37.43 8.55
N ALA A 527 -6.03 38.47 7.82
CA ALA A 527 -6.19 38.39 6.37
C ALA A 527 -4.83 38.40 5.66
N GLU A 528 -4.63 37.48 4.72
CA GLU A 528 -3.51 37.52 3.78
C GLU A 528 -3.92 38.14 2.45
N THR A 529 -5.14 37.83 2.00
CA THR A 529 -5.69 38.38 0.75
C THR A 529 -7.18 38.68 0.88
N TYR A 530 -7.75 39.34 -0.12
CA TYR A 530 -9.17 39.66 -0.21
C TYR A 530 -9.77 39.21 -1.55
N THR A 531 -11.05 38.87 -1.51
CA THR A 531 -11.90 38.72 -2.69
C THR A 531 -12.96 39.81 -2.67
N LEU A 532 -12.98 40.65 -3.71
CA LEU A 532 -14.00 41.67 -3.93
C LEU A 532 -14.97 41.23 -5.01
N THR A 533 -16.26 41.37 -4.73
CA THR A 533 -17.33 41.14 -5.69
C THR A 533 -18.10 42.44 -5.90
N LEU A 534 -18.28 42.86 -7.14
CA LEU A 534 -19.07 44.02 -7.55
C LEU A 534 -20.11 43.56 -8.59
N SER A 535 -21.39 43.86 -8.37
CA SER A 535 -22.49 43.46 -9.24
C SER A 535 -23.53 44.58 -9.39
N GLU A 536 -24.34 44.54 -10.44
CA GLU A 536 -25.57 45.36 -10.55
C GLU A 536 -26.74 44.70 -9.79
N ASN A 537 -26.60 43.44 -9.37
CA ASN A 537 -27.58 42.72 -8.58
C ASN A 537 -27.24 42.79 -7.08
N LYS A 538 -28.24 43.10 -6.25
CA LYS A 538 -28.07 43.24 -4.79
C LYS A 538 -27.63 41.96 -4.08
N ASP A 539 -27.99 40.80 -4.62
CA ASP A 539 -27.58 39.49 -4.12
C ASP A 539 -26.20 39.06 -4.64
N LEU A 540 -25.48 39.98 -5.30
CA LEU A 540 -24.16 39.79 -5.89
C LEU A 540 -24.11 38.69 -6.97
N THR A 541 -25.26 38.27 -7.50
CA THR A 541 -25.32 37.37 -8.66
C THR A 541 -24.85 38.06 -9.93
N ASP A 542 -24.29 37.30 -10.88
CA ASP A 542 -23.74 37.82 -12.14
C ASP A 542 -22.76 38.99 -11.93
N PRO A 543 -21.63 38.77 -11.24
CA PRO A 543 -20.71 39.85 -10.88
C PRO A 543 -20.17 40.54 -12.14
N VAL A 544 -20.20 41.87 -12.10
CA VAL A 544 -19.55 42.73 -13.09
C VAL A 544 -18.03 42.68 -12.88
N ILE A 545 -17.58 42.62 -11.63
CA ILE A 545 -16.18 42.40 -11.26
C ILE A 545 -16.13 41.37 -10.13
N GLU A 546 -15.23 40.40 -10.28
CA GLU A 546 -14.81 39.48 -9.22
C GLU A 546 -13.28 39.49 -9.19
N ALA A 547 -12.72 40.15 -8.18
CA ALA A 547 -11.29 40.35 -8.02
C ALA A 547 -10.81 39.52 -6.82
N VAL A 548 -9.98 38.51 -7.08
CA VAL A 548 -9.50 37.55 -6.09
C VAL A 548 -8.03 37.78 -5.75
N SER A 549 -7.58 37.27 -4.61
CA SER A 549 -6.18 37.30 -4.18
C SER A 549 -5.60 38.72 -4.10
N LEU A 550 -6.42 39.70 -3.71
CA LEU A 550 -5.98 41.07 -3.53
C LEU A 550 -5.17 41.19 -2.24
N GLU A 551 -3.93 41.66 -2.33
CA GLU A 551 -3.09 41.93 -1.14
C GLU A 551 -3.28 43.36 -0.60
N GLN A 552 -3.85 44.25 -1.43
CA GLN A 552 -4.16 45.62 -1.07
C GLN A 552 -5.56 45.72 -0.48
N THR A 553 -5.83 46.81 0.22
CA THR A 553 -7.16 47.12 0.77
C THR A 553 -7.93 48.13 -0.06
N SER A 554 -7.57 48.25 -1.34
CA SER A 554 -8.31 49.03 -2.32
C SER A 554 -8.33 48.36 -3.68
N PHE A 555 -9.35 48.71 -4.46
CA PHE A 555 -9.54 48.22 -5.82
C PHE A 555 -10.17 49.31 -6.69
N THR A 556 -9.55 49.60 -7.83
CA THR A 556 -10.12 50.49 -8.85
C THR A 556 -10.47 49.67 -10.09
N PRO A 557 -11.71 49.76 -10.62
CA PRO A 557 -12.07 49.10 -11.87
C PRO A 557 -11.17 49.51 -13.05
N ASP A 558 -10.61 48.53 -13.76
CA ASP A 558 -9.76 48.76 -14.95
C ASP A 558 -10.54 49.33 -16.15
N LYS A 559 -11.87 49.18 -16.13
CA LYS A 559 -12.78 49.69 -17.16
C LYS A 559 -13.82 50.59 -16.50
N PRO A 560 -14.24 51.68 -17.18
CA PRO A 560 -15.27 52.54 -16.65
C PRO A 560 -16.58 51.75 -16.48
N LEU A 561 -17.20 51.93 -15.32
CA LEU A 561 -18.54 51.43 -15.01
C LEU A 561 -19.59 52.15 -15.89
N ASN A 562 -20.79 51.57 -15.97
CA ASN A 562 -21.89 52.19 -16.68
C ASN A 562 -22.36 53.45 -15.95
N ARG A 563 -22.78 54.49 -16.69
CA ARG A 563 -23.43 55.69 -16.12
C ARG A 563 -24.81 55.35 -15.58
N GLU A 564 -25.31 56.19 -14.67
CA GLU A 564 -26.67 56.10 -14.10
C GLU A 564 -27.02 54.69 -13.57
N SER A 565 -26.02 53.98 -13.06
CA SER A 565 -26.14 52.57 -12.68
C SER A 565 -25.88 52.39 -11.19
N THR A 566 -26.64 51.50 -10.56
CA THR A 566 -26.44 51.11 -9.15
C THR A 566 -25.58 49.87 -9.10
N TYR A 567 -24.49 49.92 -8.36
CA TYR A 567 -23.63 48.78 -8.09
C TYR A 567 -23.70 48.40 -6.61
N TYR A 568 -23.59 47.11 -6.35
CA TYR A 568 -23.52 46.47 -5.04
C TYR A 568 -22.19 45.76 -4.93
N TRP A 569 -21.54 45.87 -3.78
CA TRP A 569 -20.24 45.24 -3.57
C TRP A 569 -20.06 44.73 -2.16
N ALA A 570 -19.23 43.70 -2.05
CA ALA A 570 -18.81 43.10 -0.80
C ALA A 570 -17.36 42.61 -0.94
N VAL A 571 -16.70 42.44 0.20
CA VAL A 571 -15.33 41.96 0.29
C VAL A 571 -15.24 40.88 1.35
N ILE A 572 -14.55 39.78 1.02
CA ILE A 572 -14.26 38.69 1.93
C ILE A 572 -12.75 38.64 2.14
N ALA A 573 -12.31 38.49 3.38
CA ALA A 573 -10.91 38.29 3.72
C ALA A 573 -10.56 36.80 3.72
N VAL A 574 -9.34 36.45 3.29
CA VAL A 574 -8.90 35.06 3.12
C VAL A 574 -7.52 34.86 3.73
N ASN A 575 -7.33 33.73 4.41
CA ASN A 575 -6.04 33.20 4.86
C ASN A 575 -6.02 31.67 4.68
N PRO A 576 -4.91 30.97 5.02
CA PRO A 576 -4.82 29.51 4.90
C PRO A 576 -5.87 28.75 5.71
N GLY A 577 -6.39 29.32 6.80
CA GLY A 577 -7.49 28.77 7.59
C GLY A 577 -8.88 28.90 6.96
N GLY A 578 -9.00 29.72 5.91
CA GLY A 578 -10.23 29.88 5.13
C GLY A 578 -10.65 31.33 4.96
N GLN A 579 -11.95 31.51 4.73
CA GLN A 579 -12.58 32.80 4.45
C GLN A 579 -13.27 33.36 5.69
N SER A 580 -13.27 34.70 5.82
CA SER A 580 -14.12 35.39 6.80
C SER A 580 -15.61 35.17 6.50
N GLU A 581 -16.50 35.58 7.40
CA GLU A 581 -17.88 35.84 7.00
C GLU A 581 -17.91 36.99 5.97
N ASP A 582 -18.97 37.03 5.15
CA ASP A 582 -19.19 38.09 4.17
C ASP A 582 -19.25 39.46 4.85
N SER A 583 -18.66 40.48 4.24
CA SER A 583 -18.93 41.86 4.64
C SER A 583 -20.41 42.20 4.47
N GLU A 584 -20.83 43.35 5.01
CA GLU A 584 -22.07 43.96 4.55
C GLU A 584 -21.99 44.22 3.04
N VAL A 585 -23.14 44.13 2.36
CA VAL A 585 -23.25 44.50 0.95
C VAL A 585 -23.55 46.00 0.88
N TRP A 586 -22.54 46.79 0.49
CA TRP A 586 -22.69 48.22 0.27
C TRP A 586 -23.07 48.52 -1.17
N SER A 587 -23.69 49.66 -1.40
CA SER A 587 -24.11 50.10 -2.72
C SER A 587 -23.63 51.50 -3.06
N PHE A 588 -23.47 51.80 -4.35
CA PHE A 588 -23.30 53.17 -4.82
C PHE A 588 -23.93 53.35 -6.20
N THR A 589 -24.25 54.60 -6.56
CA THR A 589 -24.66 54.96 -7.92
C THR A 589 -23.59 55.75 -8.62
N THR A 590 -23.34 55.42 -9.89
CA THR A 590 -22.44 56.19 -10.74
C THR A 590 -23.06 57.51 -11.16
N VAL A 591 -22.22 58.46 -11.56
CA VAL A 591 -22.65 59.73 -12.13
C VAL A 591 -23.69 59.55 -13.25
N PRO A 592 -24.69 60.45 -13.34
CA PRO A 592 -25.71 60.40 -14.38
C PRO A 592 -25.12 60.66 -15.78
N GLU A 593 -25.94 60.45 -16.81
CA GLU A 593 -25.65 60.98 -18.15
C GLU A 593 -25.64 62.52 -18.12
N ALA A 594 -24.88 63.13 -19.03
CA ALA A 594 -24.88 64.59 -19.18
C ALA A 594 -26.28 65.10 -19.57
N SER A 595 -26.61 66.34 -19.23
CA SER A 595 -27.93 66.90 -19.51
C SER A 595 -28.24 66.96 -21.00
N GLU A 596 -29.53 66.96 -21.36
CA GLU A 596 -29.96 67.26 -22.73
C GLU A 596 -29.59 68.70 -23.13
N VAL A 597 -29.55 68.95 -24.46
CA VAL A 597 -29.24 70.28 -25.02
C VAL A 597 -30.30 71.29 -24.60
N VAL A 598 -29.87 72.45 -24.11
CA VAL A 598 -30.75 73.55 -23.69
C VAL A 598 -31.40 74.20 -24.92
N ILE A 599 -32.69 74.55 -24.81
CA ILE A 599 -33.43 75.26 -25.86
C ILE A 599 -33.62 76.72 -25.46
N LEU A 600 -33.02 77.64 -26.21
CA LEU A 600 -33.08 79.09 -25.97
C LEU A 600 -34.44 79.69 -26.36
N LEU A 601 -34.90 80.71 -25.64
CA LEU A 601 -36.20 81.36 -25.85
C LEU A 601 -36.08 82.85 -26.19
N THR A 602 -35.64 83.69 -25.25
CA THR A 602 -35.56 85.15 -25.44
C THR A 602 -34.19 85.70 -25.05
N PRO A 603 -33.66 86.73 -25.73
CA PRO A 603 -34.13 87.30 -26.99
C PRO A 603 -34.20 86.23 -28.09
N ALA A 604 -35.21 86.33 -28.96
CA ALA A 604 -35.35 85.38 -30.08
C ALA A 604 -34.10 85.47 -30.97
N ASN A 605 -33.71 84.36 -31.61
CA ASN A 605 -32.55 84.37 -32.50
C ASN A 605 -32.69 85.46 -33.58
N GLU A 606 -31.62 86.21 -33.81
CA GLU A 606 -31.54 87.37 -34.71
C GLU A 606 -32.45 88.54 -34.33
N ALA A 607 -32.86 88.65 -33.06
CA ALA A 607 -33.64 89.79 -32.58
C ALA A 607 -32.86 91.10 -32.76
N MET A 608 -33.57 92.15 -33.19
CA MET A 608 -33.03 93.51 -33.33
C MET A 608 -33.70 94.42 -32.31
N ASP A 609 -33.07 95.58 -32.04
CA ASP A 609 -33.63 96.61 -31.15
C ASP A 609 -33.83 96.13 -29.70
N VAL A 610 -32.97 95.23 -29.25
CA VAL A 610 -33.00 94.67 -27.89
C VAL A 610 -32.46 95.71 -26.90
N VAL A 611 -33.14 95.87 -25.76
CA VAL A 611 -32.70 96.72 -24.63
C VAL A 611 -31.26 96.41 -24.21
N LEU A 612 -30.53 97.37 -23.62
CA LEU A 612 -29.13 97.16 -23.23
C LEU A 612 -28.94 96.26 -22.01
N THR A 613 -30.01 96.03 -21.23
CA THR A 613 -30.03 95.10 -20.09
C THR A 613 -31.08 94.00 -20.32
N PRO A 614 -30.93 93.14 -21.35
CA PRO A 614 -31.96 92.18 -21.70
C PRO A 614 -32.02 91.03 -20.68
N GLN A 615 -33.18 90.38 -20.64
CA GLN A 615 -33.37 89.14 -19.92
C GLN A 615 -33.22 87.96 -20.88
N LEU A 616 -32.22 87.13 -20.65
CA LEU A 616 -31.99 85.88 -21.37
C LEU A 616 -32.84 84.78 -20.72
N THR A 617 -33.60 84.01 -21.51
CA THR A 617 -34.45 82.91 -20.99
C THR A 617 -34.35 81.66 -21.85
N TRP A 618 -34.43 80.49 -21.23
CA TRP A 618 -34.36 79.18 -21.89
C TRP A 618 -35.34 78.17 -21.26
N ASN A 619 -35.57 77.02 -21.92
CA ASN A 619 -36.34 75.93 -21.34
C ASN A 619 -35.48 75.13 -20.34
N PRO A 620 -36.07 74.60 -19.25
CA PRO A 620 -35.41 73.61 -18.41
C PRO A 620 -34.98 72.40 -19.24
N ALA A 621 -33.69 72.04 -19.19
CA ALA A 621 -33.15 70.85 -19.84
C ALA A 621 -33.27 69.61 -18.94
N THR A 622 -33.70 68.48 -19.51
CA THR A 622 -33.78 67.20 -18.78
C THR A 622 -32.40 66.79 -18.27
N GLY A 623 -32.31 66.48 -16.98
CA GLY A 623 -31.07 66.04 -16.34
C GLY A 623 -30.07 67.16 -16.03
N ALA A 624 -30.42 68.44 -16.21
CA ALA A 624 -29.61 69.56 -15.73
C ALA A 624 -30.01 69.93 -14.29
N ASP A 625 -29.01 70.08 -13.42
CA ASP A 625 -29.21 70.61 -12.06
C ASP A 625 -28.97 72.12 -12.01
N THR A 626 -28.01 72.60 -12.81
CA THR A 626 -27.69 74.03 -12.99
C THR A 626 -27.38 74.32 -14.46
N TYR A 627 -27.14 75.58 -14.81
CA TYR A 627 -26.78 76.01 -16.15
C TYR A 627 -25.49 76.83 -16.14
N GLU A 628 -24.78 76.75 -17.27
CA GLU A 628 -23.72 77.68 -17.66
C GLU A 628 -24.18 78.48 -18.87
N LEU A 629 -23.95 79.79 -18.84
CA LEU A 629 -24.37 80.77 -19.83
C LEU A 629 -23.15 81.55 -20.32
N GLN A 630 -23.04 81.66 -21.63
CA GLN A 630 -22.07 82.56 -22.27
C GLN A 630 -22.79 83.59 -23.14
N LEU A 631 -22.33 84.84 -23.05
CA LEU A 631 -22.65 85.95 -23.95
C LEU A 631 -21.33 86.52 -24.48
N SER A 632 -21.21 86.70 -25.79
CA SER A 632 -20.00 87.25 -26.41
C SER A 632 -20.33 88.10 -27.63
N GLU A 633 -19.45 89.03 -27.98
CA GLU A 633 -19.47 89.72 -29.27
C GLU A 633 -18.83 88.87 -30.38
N ASN A 634 -18.09 87.81 -30.00
CA ASN A 634 -17.43 86.90 -30.92
C ASN A 634 -18.24 85.61 -31.08
N ALA A 635 -18.49 85.21 -32.32
CA ALA A 635 -19.27 83.99 -32.63
C ALA A 635 -18.62 82.68 -32.14
N ASP A 636 -17.31 82.71 -31.85
CA ASP A 636 -16.56 81.58 -31.30
C ASP A 636 -16.46 81.62 -29.76
N PHE A 637 -17.16 82.56 -29.13
CA PHE A 637 -17.17 82.79 -27.68
C PHE A 637 -15.76 83.03 -27.10
N THR A 638 -14.85 83.56 -27.91
CA THR A 638 -13.58 84.09 -27.39
C THR A 638 -13.84 85.37 -26.60
N ASP A 639 -13.29 85.43 -25.38
CA ASP A 639 -13.44 86.58 -24.47
C ASP A 639 -14.93 86.96 -24.25
N PRO A 640 -15.73 86.05 -23.65
CA PRO A 640 -17.15 86.31 -23.45
C PRO A 640 -17.37 87.49 -22.50
N VAL A 641 -18.34 88.34 -22.84
CA VAL A 641 -18.82 89.45 -22.02
C VAL A 641 -19.49 88.93 -20.74
N ILE A 642 -20.14 87.78 -20.82
CA ILE A 642 -20.72 87.06 -19.67
C ILE A 642 -20.31 85.60 -19.78
N ASP A 643 -19.77 85.02 -18.70
CA ASP A 643 -19.43 83.59 -18.57
C ASP A 643 -19.82 83.15 -17.16
N GLU A 644 -21.10 82.83 -16.99
CA GLU A 644 -21.72 82.57 -15.69
C GLU A 644 -22.09 81.10 -15.57
N GLY A 645 -21.88 80.52 -14.39
CA GLY A 645 -22.14 79.12 -14.12
C GLY A 645 -22.87 78.90 -12.80
N GLY A 646 -23.43 77.71 -12.61
CA GLY A 646 -24.17 77.36 -11.40
C GLY A 646 -25.54 78.05 -11.30
N LEU A 647 -26.11 78.46 -12.44
CA LEU A 647 -27.43 79.08 -12.50
C LEU A 647 -28.51 78.02 -12.24
N GLU A 648 -29.29 78.17 -11.18
CA GLU A 648 -30.41 77.25 -10.88
C GLU A 648 -31.71 77.63 -11.61
N GLU A 649 -31.84 78.91 -11.95
CA GLU A 649 -32.99 79.46 -12.68
C GLU A 649 -32.80 79.30 -14.19
N THR A 650 -33.91 79.33 -14.94
CA THR A 650 -33.89 79.29 -16.42
C THR A 650 -33.97 80.68 -17.06
N GLU A 651 -33.50 81.68 -16.32
CA GLU A 651 -33.43 83.07 -16.76
C GLU A 651 -32.19 83.75 -16.18
N PHE A 652 -31.61 84.68 -16.95
CA PHE A 652 -30.51 85.52 -16.52
C PHE A 652 -30.75 86.96 -16.97
N ARG A 653 -30.83 87.89 -16.00
CA ARG A 653 -30.97 89.31 -16.29
C ARG A 653 -29.61 89.97 -16.35
N ILE A 654 -29.27 90.52 -17.51
CA ILE A 654 -28.10 91.36 -17.66
C ILE A 654 -28.36 92.66 -16.88
N THR A 655 -27.39 93.08 -16.07
CA THR A 655 -27.52 94.25 -15.17
C THR A 655 -26.62 95.40 -15.59
N ASP A 656 -25.42 95.10 -16.10
CA ASP A 656 -24.56 96.08 -16.73
C ASP A 656 -25.01 96.33 -18.18
N ALA A 657 -25.08 97.60 -18.58
CA ALA A 657 -25.49 97.96 -19.93
C ALA A 657 -24.53 97.37 -20.98
N LEU A 658 -25.08 96.63 -21.94
CA LEU A 658 -24.35 96.18 -23.12
C LEU A 658 -24.05 97.34 -24.06
N GLU A 659 -23.06 97.18 -24.93
CA GLU A 659 -22.73 98.19 -25.94
C GLU A 659 -23.89 98.39 -26.93
N VAL A 660 -24.13 99.63 -27.33
CA VAL A 660 -25.23 100.01 -28.24
C VAL A 660 -24.97 99.55 -29.67
N SER A 661 -26.02 99.19 -30.41
CA SER A 661 -25.91 98.75 -31.81
C SER A 661 -24.92 97.57 -32.04
N THR A 662 -24.73 96.73 -31.03
CA THR A 662 -23.74 95.65 -31.03
C THR A 662 -24.42 94.30 -31.17
N LEU A 663 -23.85 93.44 -32.03
CA LEU A 663 -24.29 92.05 -32.21
C LEU A 663 -23.69 91.17 -31.13
N TYR A 664 -24.55 90.52 -30.35
CA TYR A 664 -24.18 89.54 -29.34
C TYR A 664 -24.60 88.12 -29.75
N TYR A 665 -23.77 87.16 -29.38
CA TYR A 665 -23.98 85.72 -29.45
C TYR A 665 -24.16 85.20 -28.03
N TRP A 666 -25.16 84.35 -27.79
CA TRP A 666 -25.34 83.72 -26.49
C TRP A 666 -25.71 82.26 -26.61
N GLN A 667 -25.21 81.46 -25.67
CA GLN A 667 -25.44 80.03 -25.57
C GLN A 667 -25.55 79.59 -24.13
N VAL A 668 -26.29 78.51 -23.89
CA VAL A 668 -26.49 77.93 -22.55
C VAL A 668 -26.28 76.42 -22.64
N ARG A 669 -25.67 75.82 -21.61
CA ARG A 669 -25.65 74.36 -21.41
C ARG A 669 -26.10 73.99 -20.01
N GLY A 670 -26.72 72.82 -19.89
CA GLY A 670 -27.03 72.25 -18.58
C GLY A 670 -25.80 71.59 -17.96
N VAL A 671 -25.75 71.57 -16.64
CA VAL A 671 -24.66 70.98 -15.86
C VAL A 671 -25.26 70.12 -14.75
N ASN A 672 -24.73 68.92 -14.60
CA ASN A 672 -25.07 68.01 -13.51
C ASN A 672 -23.80 67.34 -12.95
N PRO A 673 -23.89 66.51 -11.90
CA PRO A 673 -22.74 65.81 -11.33
C PRO A 673 -21.96 64.92 -12.29
N GLY A 674 -22.57 64.50 -13.41
CA GLY A 674 -21.92 63.75 -14.49
C GLY A 674 -21.11 64.60 -15.46
N GLY A 675 -21.18 65.92 -15.34
CA GLY A 675 -20.45 66.91 -16.13
C GLY A 675 -21.37 67.89 -16.87
N PRO A 676 -20.80 68.86 -17.59
CA PRO A 676 -21.56 69.74 -18.47
C PRO A 676 -22.10 68.97 -19.67
N GLY A 677 -23.35 69.25 -20.05
CA GLY A 677 -23.92 68.85 -21.33
C GLY A 677 -23.35 69.62 -22.51
N GLU A 678 -23.87 69.33 -23.70
CA GLU A 678 -23.53 70.08 -24.91
C GLU A 678 -24.11 71.50 -24.86
N TRP A 679 -23.39 72.46 -25.44
CA TRP A 679 -23.89 73.83 -25.63
C TRP A 679 -25.11 73.84 -26.55
N SER A 680 -26.07 74.72 -26.27
CA SER A 680 -27.14 75.06 -27.21
C SER A 680 -26.55 75.62 -28.50
N GLU A 681 -27.25 75.45 -29.61
CA GLU A 681 -26.99 76.29 -30.80
C GLU A 681 -27.12 77.77 -30.40
N PRO A 682 -26.11 78.62 -30.69
CA PRO A 682 -26.09 79.98 -30.19
C PRO A 682 -27.19 80.80 -30.82
N PHE A 683 -27.91 81.56 -29.99
CA PHE A 683 -28.80 82.62 -30.47
C PHE A 683 -28.02 83.91 -30.60
N THR A 684 -28.49 84.79 -31.48
CA THR A 684 -27.93 86.12 -31.65
C THR A 684 -28.98 87.19 -31.38
N PHE A 685 -28.53 88.37 -30.94
CA PHE A 685 -29.36 89.58 -30.93
C PHE A 685 -28.50 90.82 -31.11
N THR A 686 -29.10 91.89 -31.62
CA THR A 686 -28.47 93.21 -31.73
C THR A 686 -29.12 94.18 -30.77
N THR A 687 -28.33 94.81 -29.93
CA THR A 687 -28.78 95.86 -29.01
C THR A 687 -29.27 97.10 -29.78
N ARG A 688 -30.18 97.84 -29.17
CA ARG A 688 -30.72 99.09 -29.72
C ARG A 688 -29.64 100.17 -29.87
N VAL A 689 -29.95 101.18 -30.69
CA VAL A 689 -29.19 102.43 -30.73
C VAL A 689 -29.67 103.38 -29.63
N LEU A 690 -28.78 104.20 -29.07
CA LEU A 690 -29.21 105.38 -28.31
C LEU A 690 -29.91 106.36 -29.28
N PRO A 691 -31.07 106.93 -28.89
CA PRO A 691 -31.74 107.91 -29.72
C PRO A 691 -30.98 109.25 -29.72
N GLU A 692 -30.84 109.87 -30.89
CA GLU A 692 -30.46 111.28 -30.97
C GLU A 692 -31.71 112.14 -30.67
N ALA A 693 -31.74 112.84 -29.53
CA ALA A 693 -32.62 114.00 -29.40
C ALA A 693 -32.08 115.15 -30.27
N GLY A 694 -32.90 116.18 -30.48
CA GLY A 694 -32.47 117.42 -31.14
C GLY A 694 -32.56 118.60 -30.19
N ASP A 695 -31.77 119.65 -30.44
CA ASP A 695 -32.02 120.94 -29.82
C ASP A 695 -33.45 121.38 -30.13
N GLY A 696 -34.24 121.56 -29.08
CA GLY A 696 -35.66 121.86 -29.13
C GLY A 696 -35.91 123.35 -28.93
N ARG A 697 -37.00 123.84 -29.51
CA ARG A 697 -37.42 125.22 -29.32
C ARG A 697 -38.93 125.34 -29.28
N VAL A 698 -39.46 125.88 -28.18
CA VAL A 698 -40.89 126.01 -27.94
C VAL A 698 -41.29 127.46 -27.72
N LEU A 699 -42.49 127.81 -28.18
CA LEU A 699 -43.07 129.15 -28.04
C LEU A 699 -44.15 129.14 -26.96
N VAL A 700 -43.97 129.95 -25.92
CA VAL A 700 -44.87 130.02 -24.75
C VAL A 700 -45.53 131.39 -24.68
N SER A 701 -46.83 131.43 -24.35
CA SER A 701 -47.62 132.66 -24.21
C SER A 701 -47.49 133.29 -22.83
N ASN A 702 -47.32 134.62 -22.74
CA ASN A 702 -47.21 135.34 -21.47
C ASN A 702 -48.54 135.62 -20.74
N GLN A 703 -49.68 135.06 -21.19
CA GLN A 703 -51.00 135.25 -20.59
C GLN A 703 -51.29 134.34 -19.37
N SER A 704 -50.27 133.97 -18.60
CA SER A 704 -50.39 133.15 -17.36
C SER A 704 -50.90 131.72 -17.57
N SER A 705 -50.73 131.14 -18.76
CA SER A 705 -50.98 129.72 -19.02
C SER A 705 -49.68 128.92 -18.92
N VAL A 706 -49.70 127.85 -18.14
CA VAL A 706 -48.61 126.86 -18.06
C VAL A 706 -48.44 126.17 -19.41
N TYR A 707 -47.22 126.09 -19.93
CA TYR A 707 -46.87 125.26 -21.07
C TYR A 707 -46.60 123.84 -20.61
N ILE A 708 -47.14 122.85 -21.30
CA ILE A 708 -46.98 121.42 -20.97
C ILE A 708 -46.14 120.80 -22.08
N PHE A 709 -45.01 120.22 -21.72
CA PHE A 709 -44.14 119.52 -22.66
C PHE A 709 -44.66 118.11 -22.96
N SER A 710 -44.32 117.60 -24.12
CA SER A 710 -44.53 116.22 -24.58
C SER A 710 -43.22 115.63 -25.07
N GLY A 711 -43.11 114.29 -25.15
CA GLY A 711 -41.92 113.62 -25.70
C GLY A 711 -41.59 114.08 -27.12
N ALA A 712 -42.61 114.46 -27.90
CA ALA A 712 -42.43 114.98 -29.25
C ALA A 712 -41.66 116.31 -29.30
N ASP A 713 -41.75 117.15 -28.26
CA ASP A 713 -40.99 118.41 -28.19
C ASP A 713 -39.47 118.14 -28.12
N PHE A 714 -39.07 116.98 -27.60
CA PHE A 714 -37.68 116.52 -27.50
C PHE A 714 -37.26 115.60 -28.67
N GLY A 715 -38.17 115.30 -29.61
CA GLY A 715 -37.92 114.32 -30.67
C GLY A 715 -37.97 112.86 -30.20
N LEU A 716 -38.50 112.58 -29.01
CA LEU A 716 -38.51 111.25 -28.38
C LEU A 716 -39.93 110.66 -28.36
N ALA A 717 -40.12 109.54 -29.05
CA ALA A 717 -41.43 108.87 -29.17
C ALA A 717 -41.56 107.58 -28.33
N ASP A 718 -40.44 106.97 -27.94
CA ASP A 718 -40.43 105.73 -27.16
C ASP A 718 -40.51 106.04 -25.66
N ALA A 719 -41.39 105.34 -24.97
CA ALA A 719 -41.61 105.47 -23.53
C ALA A 719 -40.46 104.85 -22.69
N ALA A 720 -39.56 104.07 -23.30
CA ALA A 720 -38.39 103.51 -22.65
C ALA A 720 -37.29 104.55 -22.33
N TYR A 721 -37.35 105.74 -22.93
CA TYR A 721 -36.39 106.82 -22.68
C TYR A 721 -36.84 107.73 -21.54
N SER A 722 -35.87 108.38 -20.89
CA SER A 722 -36.05 109.53 -20.01
C SER A 722 -35.16 110.69 -20.45
N ILE A 723 -35.44 111.89 -19.94
CA ILE A 723 -34.51 113.01 -20.00
C ILE A 723 -34.07 113.38 -18.59
N ARG A 724 -32.82 113.78 -18.42
CA ARG A 724 -32.32 114.40 -17.18
C ARG A 724 -32.05 115.86 -17.43
N ILE A 725 -32.51 116.73 -16.53
CA ILE A 725 -32.26 118.17 -16.62
C ILE A 725 -30.84 118.47 -16.12
N GLU A 726 -29.99 118.99 -17.01
CA GLU A 726 -28.59 119.32 -16.71
C GLU A 726 -28.43 120.74 -16.18
N SER A 727 -29.25 121.66 -16.67
CA SER A 727 -29.22 123.05 -16.21
C SER A 727 -30.54 123.73 -16.54
N VAL A 728 -30.97 124.68 -15.69
CA VAL A 728 -32.13 125.54 -15.95
C VAL A 728 -31.68 126.99 -15.88
N SER A 729 -32.03 127.78 -16.89
CA SER A 729 -31.58 129.17 -17.03
C SER A 729 -32.67 130.07 -17.63
N GLY A 730 -32.60 131.36 -17.30
CA GLY A 730 -33.51 132.40 -17.78
C GLY A 730 -34.69 132.70 -16.84
N GLY A 731 -35.79 133.25 -17.37
CA GLY A 731 -36.94 133.71 -16.61
C GLY A 731 -38.11 132.71 -16.58
N GLY A 732 -38.90 132.67 -15.51
CA GLY A 732 -40.03 131.73 -15.35
C GLY A 732 -39.73 130.63 -14.34
N THR A 733 -40.56 129.59 -14.29
CA THR A 733 -40.38 128.41 -13.42
C THR A 733 -40.62 127.15 -14.25
N LEU A 734 -39.61 126.27 -14.33
CA LEU A 734 -39.77 124.91 -14.84
C LEU A 734 -40.23 124.01 -13.68
N SER A 735 -41.10 123.03 -13.93
CA SER A 735 -41.56 122.11 -12.87
C SER A 735 -40.55 121.03 -12.48
N ALA A 736 -39.39 121.01 -13.13
CA ALA A 736 -38.25 120.14 -12.85
C ALA A 736 -37.04 120.98 -12.47
N GLU A 737 -36.21 120.46 -11.57
CA GLU A 737 -34.96 121.05 -11.11
C GLU A 737 -33.75 120.39 -11.81
N GLU A 738 -32.56 120.95 -11.63
CA GLU A 738 -31.30 120.31 -12.04
C GLU A 738 -31.17 118.91 -11.40
N ASP A 739 -30.67 117.94 -12.17
CA ASP A 739 -30.60 116.51 -11.88
C ASP A 739 -31.95 115.74 -11.84
N ASP A 740 -33.10 116.39 -12.02
CA ASP A 740 -34.37 115.66 -12.11
C ASP A 740 -34.42 114.81 -13.40
N GLU A 741 -34.76 113.54 -13.23
CA GLU A 741 -34.97 112.60 -14.34
C GLU A 741 -36.47 112.34 -14.57
N LEU A 742 -36.91 112.52 -15.82
CA LEU A 742 -38.30 112.37 -16.23
C LEU A 742 -38.43 111.44 -17.43
N THR A 743 -39.13 110.32 -17.24
CA THR A 743 -39.48 109.40 -18.33
C THR A 743 -40.38 110.07 -19.36
N ILE A 744 -40.28 109.67 -20.63
CA ILE A 744 -41.18 110.16 -21.69
C ILE A 744 -42.65 109.89 -21.35
N ALA A 745 -42.95 108.80 -20.64
CA ALA A 745 -44.29 108.51 -20.14
C ALA A 745 -44.79 109.53 -19.10
N GLN A 746 -43.92 110.00 -18.20
CA GLN A 746 -44.23 111.05 -17.24
C GLN A 746 -44.42 112.40 -17.94
N ILE A 747 -43.55 112.76 -18.88
CA ILE A 747 -43.65 114.02 -19.65
C ILE A 747 -44.96 114.06 -20.44
N ASN A 748 -45.30 113.00 -21.17
CA ASN A 748 -46.57 112.87 -21.89
C ASN A 748 -47.81 112.80 -20.97
N SER A 749 -47.61 112.70 -19.66
CA SER A 749 -48.64 112.77 -18.62
C SER A 749 -48.57 114.09 -17.83
N ASP A 750 -48.07 115.15 -18.47
CA ASP A 750 -47.99 116.53 -17.98
C ASP A 750 -47.00 116.75 -16.81
N ALA A 751 -46.01 115.87 -16.61
CA ALA A 751 -45.05 116.01 -15.49
C ALA A 751 -44.01 117.13 -15.68
N LEU A 752 -43.73 117.51 -16.94
CA LEU A 752 -42.83 118.62 -17.26
C LEU A 752 -43.62 119.79 -17.81
N THR A 753 -43.56 120.90 -17.09
CA THR A 753 -44.30 122.11 -17.41
C THR A 753 -43.43 123.33 -17.20
N TYR A 754 -43.73 124.41 -17.92
CA TYR A 754 -43.06 125.68 -17.77
C TYR A 754 -44.09 126.80 -17.58
N GLU A 755 -43.94 127.56 -16.49
CA GLU A 755 -44.76 128.71 -16.17
C GLU A 755 -43.96 130.00 -16.37
N PRO A 756 -44.38 130.89 -17.30
CA PRO A 756 -43.67 132.12 -17.56
C PRO A 756 -43.86 133.16 -16.45
N ALA A 757 -42.81 133.95 -16.16
CA ALA A 757 -42.90 135.05 -15.21
C ALA A 757 -43.87 136.16 -15.72
N PRO A 758 -44.82 136.65 -14.90
CA PRO A 758 -45.80 137.62 -15.36
C PRO A 758 -45.18 138.91 -15.93
N GLY A 759 -45.70 139.36 -17.07
CA GLY A 759 -45.33 140.65 -17.69
C GLY A 759 -43.96 140.69 -18.38
N GLN A 760 -43.27 139.55 -18.48
CA GLN A 760 -42.00 139.41 -19.20
C GLN A 760 -42.22 138.91 -20.64
N HIS A 761 -41.20 139.05 -21.48
CA HIS A 761 -41.17 138.62 -22.90
C HIS A 761 -39.71 138.56 -23.39
N GLY A 762 -39.39 137.69 -24.35
CA GLY A 762 -38.04 137.62 -24.92
C GLY A 762 -37.75 136.38 -25.76
N TYR A 763 -36.72 136.46 -26.60
CA TYR A 763 -36.07 135.34 -27.28
C TYR A 763 -35.13 134.64 -26.31
N GLY A 764 -35.09 133.30 -26.30
CA GLY A 764 -34.26 132.54 -25.36
C GLY A 764 -34.57 132.93 -23.91
N PHE A 765 -35.84 133.23 -23.65
CA PHE A 765 -36.29 133.83 -22.41
C PHE A 765 -36.00 132.92 -21.22
N ALA A 766 -36.23 131.63 -21.41
CA ALA A 766 -35.63 130.58 -20.63
C ALA A 766 -35.02 129.52 -21.54
N PHE A 767 -34.11 128.75 -21.00
CA PHE A 767 -33.68 127.50 -21.60
C PHE A 767 -33.37 126.52 -20.49
N PHE A 768 -33.42 125.24 -20.82
CA PHE A 768 -32.81 124.22 -19.99
C PHE A 768 -32.05 123.25 -20.88
N GLU A 769 -30.93 122.76 -20.37
CA GLU A 769 -30.17 121.69 -20.99
C GLU A 769 -30.65 120.34 -20.45
N PHE A 770 -30.65 119.32 -21.29
CA PHE A 770 -31.04 117.97 -20.90
C PHE A 770 -30.21 116.92 -21.63
N THR A 771 -29.92 115.81 -20.96
CA THR A 771 -29.40 114.58 -21.59
C THR A 771 -30.54 113.58 -21.79
N VAL A 772 -30.38 112.66 -22.74
CA VAL A 772 -31.33 111.55 -22.94
C VAL A 772 -30.75 110.30 -22.32
N LEU A 773 -31.58 109.57 -21.58
CA LEU A 773 -31.22 108.31 -20.96
C LEU A 773 -32.06 107.20 -21.56
N ASP A 774 -31.44 106.04 -21.76
CA ASP A 774 -32.14 104.80 -22.04
C ASP A 774 -32.64 104.09 -20.78
N ASP A 775 -33.24 102.92 -20.97
CA ASP A 775 -33.79 102.11 -19.89
C ASP A 775 -32.72 101.47 -18.97
N ALA A 776 -31.44 101.54 -19.37
CA ALA A 776 -30.29 101.16 -18.56
C ALA A 776 -29.64 102.36 -17.84
N GLY A 777 -30.16 103.58 -18.06
CA GLY A 777 -29.62 104.81 -17.49
C GLY A 777 -28.36 105.32 -18.20
N LEU A 778 -28.08 104.86 -19.42
CA LEU A 778 -26.96 105.35 -20.22
C LEU A 778 -27.33 106.69 -20.85
N GLU A 779 -26.52 107.71 -20.57
CA GLU A 779 -26.72 109.09 -21.03
C GLU A 779 -26.15 109.34 -22.44
N SER A 780 -26.80 110.23 -23.19
CA SER A 780 -26.28 110.74 -24.45
C SER A 780 -24.92 111.44 -24.25
N GLU A 781 -23.99 111.25 -25.20
CA GLU A 781 -22.62 111.82 -25.11
C GLU A 781 -22.58 113.36 -25.02
N GLN A 782 -23.64 114.03 -25.46
CA GLN A 782 -23.82 115.48 -25.38
C GLN A 782 -25.15 115.82 -24.71
N ALA A 783 -25.21 116.99 -24.08
CA ALA A 783 -26.46 117.61 -23.66
C ALA A 783 -27.13 118.34 -24.83
N TYR A 784 -28.45 118.35 -24.83
CA TYR A 784 -29.30 119.05 -25.79
C TYR A 784 -29.94 120.26 -25.12
N THR A 785 -30.24 121.31 -25.88
CA THR A 785 -30.84 122.53 -25.35
C THR A 785 -32.33 122.61 -25.72
N MET A 786 -33.20 122.80 -24.73
CA MET A 786 -34.58 123.24 -24.93
C MET A 786 -34.68 124.75 -24.71
N SER A 787 -34.80 125.52 -25.80
CA SER A 787 -34.99 126.96 -25.74
C SER A 787 -36.48 127.32 -25.65
N ILE A 788 -36.83 128.15 -24.68
CA ILE A 788 -38.19 128.62 -24.45
C ILE A 788 -38.26 130.12 -24.77
N ASP A 789 -39.02 130.44 -25.81
CA ASP A 789 -39.34 131.83 -26.12
C ASP A 789 -40.63 132.25 -25.47
N LEU A 790 -40.62 133.43 -24.84
CA LEU A 790 -41.81 134.00 -24.23
C LEU A 790 -42.41 135.08 -25.15
N ALA A 791 -43.50 134.72 -25.82
CA ALA A 791 -44.27 135.62 -26.66
C ALA A 791 -45.16 136.55 -25.82
N ALA A 792 -45.08 137.85 -26.11
CA ALA A 792 -46.15 138.76 -25.74
C ALA A 792 -47.38 138.45 -26.60
N SER A 793 -48.55 138.33 -25.98
CA SER A 793 -49.83 138.03 -26.62
C SER A 793 -50.05 138.65 -28.01
N SER A 794 -50.71 137.91 -28.90
CA SER A 794 -51.16 138.33 -30.24
C SER A 794 -51.64 139.78 -30.30
N VAL A 795 -50.98 140.61 -31.11
CA VAL A 795 -51.38 142.01 -31.34
C VAL A 795 -52.31 142.08 -32.56
N GLU A 796 -53.59 142.34 -32.34
CA GLU A 796 -54.50 142.73 -33.42
C GLU A 796 -54.45 144.26 -33.65
N LEU A 797 -54.29 144.65 -34.91
CA LEU A 797 -54.00 146.02 -35.34
C LEU A 797 -55.25 146.91 -35.32
N THR A 798 -55.21 148.10 -34.68
CA THR A 798 -56.29 149.11 -34.76
C THR A 798 -55.74 150.48 -35.13
N GLY A 799 -56.46 151.31 -35.94
CA GLY A 799 -55.95 152.65 -36.33
C GLY A 799 -56.23 153.34 -37.68
N GLY A 800 -55.81 154.62 -37.83
CA GLY A 800 -55.84 155.43 -39.08
C GLY A 800 -54.59 155.31 -39.99
N LYS A 801 -54.39 156.22 -40.96
CA LYS A 801 -53.29 156.16 -41.97
C LYS A 801 -51.90 156.24 -41.32
N GLY A 802 -50.98 155.35 -41.70
CA GLY A 802 -49.60 155.36 -41.22
C GLY A 802 -48.81 154.08 -41.54
N TRP A 803 -47.53 154.07 -41.15
CA TRP A 803 -46.68 152.88 -41.21
C TRP A 803 -46.89 152.01 -39.96
N ARG A 804 -46.91 150.69 -40.13
CA ARG A 804 -46.98 149.69 -39.06
C ARG A 804 -45.83 148.72 -39.17
N PHE A 805 -45.22 148.41 -38.02
CA PHE A 805 -44.26 147.33 -37.89
C PHE A 805 -45.01 146.05 -37.55
N LEU A 806 -44.70 144.98 -38.29
CA LEU A 806 -45.30 143.66 -38.13
C LEU A 806 -44.20 142.61 -38.06
N THR A 807 -44.51 141.48 -37.45
CA THR A 807 -43.66 140.28 -37.46
C THR A 807 -44.49 139.11 -37.98
N SER A 808 -43.85 138.13 -38.60
CA SER A 808 -44.53 136.95 -39.11
C SER A 808 -45.16 136.12 -37.97
N PRO A 809 -46.32 135.49 -38.20
CA PRO A 809 -46.84 134.44 -37.31
C PRO A 809 -46.07 133.13 -37.56
N SER A 810 -46.31 132.11 -36.73
CA SER A 810 -45.72 130.78 -36.90
C SER A 810 -46.15 130.08 -38.22
N ILE A 811 -45.22 129.26 -38.75
CA ILE A 811 -45.07 128.61 -40.08
C ILE A 811 -46.35 128.39 -40.92
N GLY A 812 -46.27 128.72 -42.22
CA GLY A 812 -47.16 128.20 -43.28
C GLY A 812 -48.10 129.21 -43.96
N ASN A 813 -47.90 130.51 -43.77
CA ASN A 813 -48.70 131.57 -44.43
C ASN A 813 -47.89 132.33 -45.47
N THR A 814 -48.53 132.81 -46.55
CA THR A 814 -47.91 133.73 -47.51
C THR A 814 -48.08 135.20 -47.10
N PHE A 815 -47.29 136.12 -47.68
CA PHE A 815 -47.52 137.57 -47.49
C PHE A 815 -48.94 138.00 -47.84
N GLY A 816 -49.54 137.38 -48.85
CA GLY A 816 -50.93 137.59 -49.23
C GLY A 816 -51.92 137.19 -48.13
N ASP A 817 -51.71 136.04 -47.48
CA ASP A 817 -52.57 135.57 -46.38
C ASP A 817 -52.45 136.49 -45.16
N PHE A 818 -51.22 136.86 -44.82
CA PHE A 818 -50.90 137.67 -43.65
C PHE A 818 -51.41 139.11 -43.75
N LEU A 819 -51.36 139.71 -44.95
CA LEU A 819 -51.79 141.08 -45.18
C LEU A 819 -53.24 141.18 -45.65
N SER A 820 -53.93 140.06 -45.88
CA SER A 820 -55.35 140.03 -46.27
C SER A 820 -56.30 140.85 -45.37
N PRO A 821 -56.04 141.05 -44.05
CA PRO A 821 -56.88 141.91 -43.20
C PRO A 821 -56.51 143.41 -43.27
N ILE A 822 -55.47 143.79 -44.01
CA ILE A 822 -54.91 145.16 -44.03
C ILE A 822 -55.03 145.73 -45.45
N THR A 823 -55.80 146.81 -45.61
CA THR A 823 -55.89 147.50 -46.89
C THR A 823 -54.62 148.34 -47.16
N VAL A 824 -53.76 147.83 -48.05
CA VAL A 824 -52.54 148.48 -48.57
C VAL A 824 -52.79 149.04 -49.98
N GLN A 825 -52.20 150.18 -50.38
CA GLN A 825 -52.32 150.65 -51.78
C GLN A 825 -51.06 151.25 -52.41
N GLY A 826 -50.63 150.56 -53.48
CA GLY A 826 -49.90 151.06 -54.65
C GLY A 826 -49.62 149.89 -55.61
N VAL A 827 -50.39 149.56 -56.66
CA VAL A 827 -51.66 150.03 -57.28
C VAL A 827 -52.80 149.05 -56.88
N PRO A 828 -54.10 149.43 -56.84
CA PRO A 828 -55.18 148.46 -56.64
C PRO A 828 -55.05 147.26 -57.61
N GLY A 829 -54.82 146.06 -57.06
CA GLY A 829 -54.65 144.81 -57.81
C GLY A 829 -53.22 144.45 -58.25
N SER A 830 -52.16 145.08 -57.74
CA SER A 830 -50.77 144.72 -58.08
C SER A 830 -50.14 143.78 -57.04
N ALA A 831 -49.85 142.54 -57.44
CA ALA A 831 -49.12 141.54 -56.65
C ALA A 831 -47.58 141.66 -56.79
N ASN A 832 -47.08 142.83 -57.24
CA ASN A 832 -45.68 143.03 -57.60
C ASN A 832 -44.93 143.89 -56.55
N PRO A 833 -44.08 143.29 -55.70
CA PRO A 833 -43.30 144.03 -54.69
C PRO A 833 -42.19 144.91 -55.29
N GLY A 834 -41.80 144.77 -56.56
CA GLY A 834 -40.78 145.59 -57.22
C GLY A 834 -41.22 146.99 -57.71
N ALA A 835 -42.35 147.51 -57.23
CA ALA A 835 -42.87 148.81 -57.66
C ALA A 835 -42.11 149.99 -57.04
N ARG A 836 -42.06 151.12 -57.74
CA ARG A 836 -41.33 152.33 -57.30
C ARG A 836 -41.84 152.91 -55.97
N ASP A 837 -43.10 152.66 -55.64
CA ASP A 837 -43.82 153.17 -54.46
C ASP A 837 -44.48 151.99 -53.69
N ALA A 838 -43.67 151.02 -53.24
CA ALA A 838 -44.16 149.82 -52.54
C ALA A 838 -44.68 150.13 -51.12
N SER A 839 -45.68 149.37 -50.67
CA SER A 839 -46.30 149.52 -49.35
C SER A 839 -45.86 148.50 -48.32
N LEU A 840 -44.97 147.56 -48.68
CA LEU A 840 -44.43 146.51 -47.81
C LEU A 840 -42.91 146.45 -48.00
N TYR A 841 -42.18 146.45 -46.89
CA TYR A 841 -40.75 146.20 -46.87
C TYR A 841 -40.41 145.15 -45.82
N ILE A 842 -39.41 144.33 -46.13
CA ILE A 842 -38.85 143.30 -45.26
C ILE A 842 -37.52 143.82 -44.73
N LEU A 843 -37.23 143.57 -43.45
CA LEU A 843 -35.91 143.87 -42.91
C LEU A 843 -34.93 142.76 -43.28
N ASN A 844 -33.92 143.09 -44.09
CA ASN A 844 -32.75 142.24 -44.23
C ASN A 844 -31.95 142.32 -42.93
N GLN A 845 -31.89 141.21 -42.19
CA GLN A 845 -31.26 141.14 -40.87
C GLN A 845 -29.73 141.10 -40.95
N ASP A 846 -29.15 140.69 -42.07
CA ASP A 846 -27.69 140.64 -42.25
C ASP A 846 -27.13 142.04 -42.51
N GLU A 847 -27.87 142.87 -43.24
CA GLU A 847 -27.45 144.22 -43.65
C GLU A 847 -28.18 145.35 -42.90
N TYR A 848 -29.15 145.03 -42.06
CA TYR A 848 -30.02 145.98 -41.33
C TYR A 848 -30.65 147.06 -42.24
N ARG A 849 -31.03 146.68 -43.46
CA ARG A 849 -31.69 147.56 -44.42
C ARG A 849 -33.08 147.03 -44.80
N TRP A 850 -34.02 147.95 -45.02
CA TRP A 850 -35.34 147.61 -45.53
C TRP A 850 -35.27 147.33 -47.03
N GLU A 851 -35.71 146.14 -47.43
CA GLU A 851 -35.71 145.64 -48.80
C GLU A 851 -37.13 145.28 -49.23
N LEU A 852 -37.32 145.07 -50.54
CA LEU A 852 -38.59 144.62 -51.08
C LEU A 852 -38.62 143.08 -51.08
N PRO A 853 -39.78 142.46 -50.77
CA PRO A 853 -39.96 141.03 -51.04
C PRO A 853 -39.73 140.71 -52.52
N ASP A 854 -39.39 139.46 -52.83
CA ASP A 854 -39.31 139.00 -54.22
C ASP A 854 -40.72 138.79 -54.83
N ALA A 855 -41.68 138.19 -54.09
CA ALA A 855 -43.10 138.12 -54.47
C ALA A 855 -44.06 138.11 -53.25
N MET A 856 -45.33 138.49 -53.47
CA MET A 856 -46.37 138.48 -52.42
C MET A 856 -46.94 137.08 -52.12
N SER A 857 -46.60 136.07 -52.93
CA SER A 857 -47.01 134.67 -52.75
C SER A 857 -46.00 133.83 -51.99
N ASP A 858 -44.87 134.42 -51.59
CA ASP A 858 -43.81 133.71 -50.90
C ASP A 858 -44.27 133.37 -49.48
N GLU A 859 -43.92 132.17 -49.02
CA GLU A 859 -44.10 131.78 -47.62
C GLU A 859 -43.27 132.70 -46.73
N ILE A 860 -43.87 133.13 -45.64
CA ILE A 860 -43.21 134.03 -44.70
C ILE A 860 -42.41 133.20 -43.72
N ASP A 861 -41.08 133.37 -43.74
CA ASP A 861 -40.21 132.80 -42.72
C ASP A 861 -40.64 133.28 -41.32
N PRO A 862 -40.88 132.37 -40.36
CA PRO A 862 -41.06 132.74 -38.96
C PRO A 862 -39.80 133.42 -38.51
N GLY A 863 -39.86 134.69 -38.11
CA GLY A 863 -38.59 135.40 -37.89
C GLY A 863 -38.54 136.84 -38.28
N LYS A 864 -39.27 137.18 -39.34
CA LYS A 864 -38.94 138.34 -40.16
C LYS A 864 -39.74 139.55 -39.73
N GLY A 865 -39.04 140.70 -39.67
CA GLY A 865 -39.62 142.00 -39.40
C GLY A 865 -40.09 142.67 -40.69
N PHE A 866 -41.27 143.26 -40.65
CA PHE A 866 -41.91 143.94 -41.76
C PHE A 866 -42.29 145.35 -41.37
N ILE A 867 -42.25 146.25 -42.34
CA ILE A 867 -42.94 147.53 -42.23
C ILE A 867 -43.91 147.64 -43.41
N VAL A 868 -45.17 147.95 -43.10
CA VAL A 868 -46.25 148.06 -44.06
C VAL A 868 -47.00 149.38 -43.90
N PHE A 869 -47.43 149.99 -45.00
CA PHE A 869 -48.25 151.20 -44.99
C PHE A 869 -49.74 150.86 -45.19
N GLY A 870 -50.60 151.25 -44.23
CA GLY A 870 -52.04 150.97 -44.23
C GLY A 870 -52.96 152.20 -44.35
N PHE A 871 -54.14 152.04 -44.94
CA PHE A 871 -55.15 153.10 -45.15
C PHE A 871 -56.39 153.01 -44.22
N GLU A 872 -57.26 154.03 -44.28
CA GLU A 872 -58.17 154.53 -43.22
C GLU A 872 -59.47 153.75 -42.95
N ASP A 873 -59.88 152.82 -43.81
CA ASP A 873 -61.09 152.01 -43.61
C ASP A 873 -60.68 150.53 -43.52
N ASP A 874 -60.67 149.98 -42.30
CA ASP A 874 -61.07 148.59 -41.94
C ASP A 874 -60.71 148.26 -40.46
N MET A 875 -61.71 147.87 -39.65
CA MET A 875 -61.59 147.40 -38.24
C MET A 875 -62.01 145.93 -38.13
N PRO A 876 -61.45 145.18 -37.15
CA PRO A 876 -62.30 144.79 -36.00
C PRO A 876 -61.82 145.40 -34.67
N ALA A 877 -62.75 145.50 -33.71
CA ALA A 877 -62.65 146.31 -32.50
C ALA A 877 -62.68 145.51 -31.19
N THR A 878 -62.12 146.15 -30.14
CA THR A 878 -62.07 145.84 -28.66
C THR A 878 -60.77 145.13 -28.22
N LEU A 879 -59.93 145.59 -27.28
CA LEU A 879 -60.07 146.45 -26.09
C LEU A 879 -58.75 147.21 -25.76
N THR A 880 -58.83 148.12 -24.78
CA THR A 880 -57.92 149.20 -24.35
C THR A 880 -56.59 148.80 -23.69
N SER A 881 -55.46 149.33 -24.21
CA SER A 881 -54.47 150.15 -23.48
C SER A 881 -53.32 150.55 -24.43
N GLY A 882 -52.93 151.83 -24.40
CA GLY A 882 -51.71 152.32 -25.10
C GLY A 882 -52.01 153.18 -26.32
N GLN A 883 -52.61 154.35 -26.10
CA GLN A 883 -52.69 155.39 -27.12
C GLN A 883 -51.28 155.85 -27.49
N ASN A 884 -50.93 155.85 -28.79
CA ASN A 884 -50.16 156.91 -29.45
C ASN A 884 -50.14 156.67 -30.97
N TRP A 885 -51.08 157.31 -31.66
CA TRP A 885 -50.92 157.68 -33.06
C TRP A 885 -49.91 158.81 -33.11
N LEU A 886 -48.75 158.64 -33.77
CA LEU A 886 -47.94 159.79 -34.17
C LEU A 886 -48.40 160.22 -35.57
N PRO A 887 -49.07 161.38 -35.72
CA PRO A 887 -49.29 161.95 -37.04
C PRO A 887 -47.93 162.32 -37.65
N LEU A 888 -47.70 161.86 -38.89
CA LEU A 888 -46.56 162.29 -39.71
C LEU A 888 -46.86 163.66 -40.35
N ASP A 889 -47.02 164.69 -39.53
CA ASP A 889 -46.91 166.09 -39.98
C ASP A 889 -45.47 166.54 -39.72
N GLY A 890 -44.56 166.12 -40.59
CA GLY A 890 -43.13 166.42 -40.51
C GLY A 890 -42.38 165.57 -41.53
N GLU A 891 -41.56 166.20 -42.37
CA GLU A 891 -40.73 165.51 -43.37
C GLU A 891 -39.75 164.56 -42.68
N TYR A 892 -39.99 163.25 -42.80
CA TYR A 892 -39.02 162.21 -42.48
C TYR A 892 -38.49 161.62 -43.79
N GLY A 893 -37.32 162.11 -44.21
CA GLY A 893 -36.50 161.47 -45.24
C GLY A 893 -35.50 160.52 -44.59
N TYR A 894 -35.54 159.25 -44.96
CA TYR A 894 -34.43 158.32 -44.77
C TYR A 894 -33.40 158.54 -45.88
N GLU A 895 -32.11 158.34 -45.64
CA GLU A 895 -31.11 158.28 -46.71
C GLU A 895 -31.51 157.19 -47.72
N GLY A 896 -32.01 157.65 -48.88
CA GLY A 896 -32.77 156.85 -49.87
C GLY A 896 -34.02 157.57 -50.41
N LEU A 897 -34.54 158.54 -49.67
CA LEU A 897 -35.65 159.44 -50.03
C LEU A 897 -35.22 160.89 -49.76
N PHE A 898 -34.55 161.53 -50.73
CA PHE A 898 -34.07 162.91 -50.61
C PHE A 898 -35.16 163.96 -50.91
N TYR A 899 -35.44 164.83 -49.93
CA TYR A 899 -35.78 166.23 -50.16
C TYR A 899 -35.22 167.08 -49.00
N ASP A 900 -34.47 168.14 -49.32
CA ASP A 900 -33.88 169.12 -48.39
C ASP A 900 -34.05 170.52 -49.00
N PRO A 901 -34.59 171.50 -48.27
CA PRO A 901 -34.29 172.88 -48.58
C PRO A 901 -33.78 173.63 -47.34
N ASP A 902 -32.54 173.32 -47.01
CA ASP A 902 -31.51 174.26 -46.56
C ASP A 902 -31.69 174.86 -45.14
N GLN A 903 -30.80 174.37 -44.27
CA GLN A 903 -30.24 175.01 -43.06
C GLN A 903 -30.85 174.60 -41.69
N GLY A 904 -30.41 173.42 -41.23
CA GLY A 904 -29.95 173.03 -39.88
C GLY A 904 -30.70 173.49 -38.62
N PRO A 905 -31.18 172.53 -37.78
CA PRO A 905 -31.59 172.82 -36.41
C PRO A 905 -30.70 172.16 -35.33
N GLU A 906 -30.55 172.90 -34.24
CA GLU A 906 -30.00 172.51 -32.94
C GLU A 906 -31.02 171.74 -32.08
N GLY A 907 -30.51 170.95 -31.11
CA GLY A 907 -31.03 170.89 -29.73
C GLY A 907 -32.21 169.96 -29.40
N ASN A 908 -31.89 168.81 -28.77
CA ASN A 908 -32.72 167.94 -27.93
C ASN A 908 -34.10 167.49 -28.45
N SER A 909 -34.18 166.24 -28.90
CA SER A 909 -35.42 165.43 -28.89
C SER A 909 -35.06 163.94 -28.80
N HIS A 910 -35.74 163.21 -27.90
CA HIS A 910 -35.73 161.75 -27.81
C HIS A 910 -36.95 161.18 -28.54
N PHE A 911 -36.84 159.99 -29.14
CA PHE A 911 -38.00 159.21 -29.60
C PHE A 911 -37.98 157.81 -28.99
N LEU A 912 -39.14 157.41 -28.49
CA LEU A 912 -39.50 156.07 -28.04
C LEU A 912 -40.37 155.45 -29.16
N LEU A 913 -40.00 154.28 -29.68
CA LEU A 913 -40.92 153.45 -30.47
C LEU A 913 -40.99 152.06 -29.85
N ALA A 914 -42.18 151.78 -29.31
CA ALA A 914 -42.49 150.58 -28.55
C ALA A 914 -42.61 149.34 -29.45
N ASN A 915 -42.11 148.26 -28.88
CA ASN A 915 -42.10 146.86 -29.29
C ASN A 915 -43.51 146.21 -29.23
N PRO A 916 -43.96 145.56 -30.32
CA PRO A 916 -44.81 144.39 -30.24
C PRO A 916 -44.03 143.16 -30.77
N HIS A 917 -43.49 142.35 -29.85
CA HIS A 917 -42.60 141.19 -30.07
C HIS A 917 -43.34 140.01 -30.79
N PRO A 918 -42.73 138.95 -31.39
CA PRO A 918 -41.49 138.31 -30.94
C PRO A 918 -40.66 137.53 -31.98
N ILE A 919 -39.88 138.20 -32.83
CA ILE A 919 -38.57 137.65 -33.23
C ILE A 919 -37.58 138.81 -33.16
N SER A 920 -36.75 138.81 -32.12
CA SER A 920 -35.79 139.86 -31.81
C SER A 920 -34.77 140.04 -32.93
N LEU A 921 -35.05 141.02 -33.80
CA LEU A 921 -34.00 141.88 -34.32
C LEU A 921 -33.35 142.61 -33.14
N ASP A 922 -32.08 142.33 -32.92
CA ASP A 922 -31.25 142.94 -31.89
C ASP A 922 -30.99 144.42 -32.25
N PHE A 923 -31.74 145.35 -31.66
CA PHE A 923 -31.43 146.78 -31.74
C PHE A 923 -30.95 147.25 -30.36
N CYS A 924 -29.66 147.05 -30.10
CA CYS A 924 -28.98 147.62 -28.93
C CYS A 924 -28.48 149.06 -29.22
N GLU A 925 -28.57 149.90 -28.18
CA GLU A 925 -28.28 151.32 -28.11
C GLU A 925 -26.98 151.78 -28.80
N PHE A 926 -27.05 152.78 -29.69
CA PHE A 926 -25.88 153.51 -30.18
C PHE A 926 -25.65 154.77 -29.33
N PHE A 927 -24.87 154.68 -28.26
CA PHE A 927 -24.35 155.85 -27.54
C PHE A 927 -22.90 156.16 -27.97
N ALA A 928 -22.68 157.37 -28.47
CA ALA A 928 -21.38 157.85 -28.92
C ALA A 928 -20.46 158.20 -27.73
N GLN A 929 -19.42 157.40 -27.49
CA GLN A 929 -18.34 157.77 -26.56
C GLN A 929 -16.97 157.17 -26.94
N ALA A 930 -16.58 157.26 -28.22
CA ALA A 930 -15.22 156.90 -28.66
C ALA A 930 -14.61 157.84 -29.73
N VAL A 931 -15.03 159.11 -29.79
CA VAL A 931 -14.41 160.16 -30.64
C VAL A 931 -14.20 161.48 -29.88
N ALA A 932 -13.99 161.43 -28.56
CA ALA A 932 -13.77 162.65 -27.77
C ALA A 932 -12.52 162.64 -26.87
N GLU A 933 -11.54 161.77 -27.13
CA GLU A 933 -10.19 161.87 -26.55
C GLU A 933 -9.09 161.46 -27.56
N ASN A 934 -9.01 162.19 -28.67
CA ASN A 934 -7.79 162.63 -29.37
C ASN A 934 -8.17 163.12 -30.77
N ILE A 935 -8.00 164.44 -30.99
CA ILE A 935 -7.83 165.19 -32.27
C ILE A 935 -8.55 164.63 -33.51
#